data_AF-A0A7C1NNL5-F1
#
_entry.id   AF-A0A7C1NNL5-F1
#
_cell.length_a   1.000
_cell.length_b   1.000
_cell.length_c   1.000
_cell.angle_alpha   90.00
_cell.angle_beta   90.00
_cell.angle_gamma   90.00
#
_symmetry.space_group_name_H-M   'P 1'
#
loop_
_entity.id
_entity.type
_entity.pdbx_description
1 polymer ?
#
loop_
_entity_poly.entity_id
_entity_poly.type
_entity_poly.pdbx_seq_one_letter_code
_entity_poly.pdbx_strand_id
1 'polypeptide(L)'
;MTLKLIFSSIFALSLATASTIWSPEAINSYEKRSHPALYYHYDSLKILPGRFFYLQRIKWVCDFVSRYQVTDSTSPDYGGVIEAEHLPAIVETDNTQEAIWIWTRWYQLTGRDDYRENIERAWVYLLRHPAYYEHGGNPANVWYAVWNCGLGMWMEMLYRQVYQDSSFKYYSDSCRQFYLNKPLNPANYLENFVTAQSSGMAYEFGIFSNDQELLDTALARGIRVKNWIEAAPRSRLGYQSWAMSGATAFWGVCQTYCRFDTLSGKIWVNIFSESLPGFYPQGTWNCSHNLWLANAYHAANAINHSSSCLIAHRYITDTLLMLDTDLDGGIPATWTDPSTQDQTWVSTYLDFMGMDPNTIPVYEHDLALLNFTIPEPDTIYFPGDTLNLTIQIANAGRTTSPSETLRIFVSGQLFTYIILNPMPFLELETLHLRLCIPETARVINLVATLSGDNNPYNDTACFSQRIHRHCRVGGILMDSVTSQPVTAQIIARLLNRQTIWDSCVTDSCGNFSLNLIDSLFTLTIKPAVPYYRRYFCLAVPRDTDIVLLANPAQVLIINSDTLDTLAFYYTSTLDSLNTNWCYWSIPRNGPVPYHTTSRLQHRTIIWFSGNVATQTIPAQDQDSLIQFGAQGGNLLITGQNIAEELARTRFLEDFVGCRFDSSGWRGFLVMGMRKDSIGRFISGTATAGGNGANNQTSRDVISPLFNSSKFLVYDTTSNTGAGIRRQISSGGRIIFLSFGFEAVNRPPSRPDYFTRVQLMELMLSWLITGTGIEETPNMPAIELQKLHIHPLVFKNELFIITSQSEELQMFDITGRIISQTTTVPDKMTIWRLPQLPTGIYIIKGVKFPDTRVIKISP
;
A
#
# COMPACT_ATOMS: atom_id res chain seq x y z
N MET A 1 5.25 42.59 37.82
CA MET A 1 6.69 42.33 37.87
C MET A 1 6.88 40.94 38.46
N THR A 2 7.49 40.03 37.70
CA THR A 2 7.98 38.69 38.07
C THR A 2 7.01 37.67 38.69
N LEU A 3 6.42 36.83 37.83
CA LEU A 3 6.41 35.37 37.98
C LEU A 3 6.13 34.72 36.61
N LYS A 4 7.17 34.66 35.77
CA LYS A 4 7.25 33.89 34.52
C LYS A 4 8.49 33.02 34.66
N LEU A 5 8.33 31.74 35.00
CA LEU A 5 9.29 30.65 34.76
C LEU A 5 8.71 29.37 35.38
N ILE A 6 8.94 28.25 34.70
CA ILE A 6 8.44 26.89 34.97
C ILE A 6 7.10 26.56 34.28
N PHE A 7 7.16 26.41 32.95
CA PHE A 7 6.62 25.27 32.19
C PHE A 7 6.98 25.47 30.71
N SER A 8 8.28 25.31 30.43
CA SER A 8 8.87 25.35 29.09
C SER A 8 9.74 24.11 28.93
N SER A 9 9.13 22.95 28.81
CA SER A 9 9.79 21.68 28.51
C SER A 9 8.73 20.78 27.88
N ILE A 10 9.05 20.11 26.76
CA ILE A 10 8.19 19.18 25.98
C ILE A 10 7.46 19.81 24.77
N PHE A 11 8.01 20.82 24.11
CA PHE A 11 7.74 21.03 22.67
C PHE A 11 8.98 21.58 21.96
N ALA A 12 9.88 20.66 21.62
CA ALA A 12 10.93 20.80 20.63
C ALA A 12 11.46 19.40 20.29
N LEU A 13 10.60 18.56 19.69
CA LEU A 13 11.08 17.44 18.89
C LEU A 13 11.49 18.05 17.55
N SER A 14 12.75 18.42 17.43
CA SER A 14 13.37 18.70 16.14
C SER A 14 13.27 17.45 15.29
N LEU A 15 12.50 17.55 14.20
CA LEU A 15 12.51 16.60 13.09
C LEU A 15 13.90 16.59 12.47
N ALA A 16 14.74 15.67 12.92
CA ALA A 16 15.88 15.16 12.19
C ALA A 16 15.69 13.64 12.14
N THR A 17 14.85 13.19 11.20
CA THR A 17 14.72 11.77 10.88
C THR A 17 15.97 11.36 10.12
N ALA A 18 17.02 11.00 10.87
CA ALA A 18 18.12 10.21 10.37
C ALA A 18 17.56 8.81 10.07
N SER A 19 17.93 8.32 8.91
CA SER A 19 17.17 7.35 8.19
C SER A 19 18.21 6.24 7.85
N THR A 20 18.10 4.96 8.27
CA THR A 20 18.97 3.74 8.05
C THR A 20 19.57 3.33 6.67
N ILE A 21 20.86 3.00 6.61
CA ILE A 21 21.43 2.34 5.42
C ILE A 21 21.04 0.86 5.39
N TRP A 22 20.66 0.37 4.22
CA TRP A 22 20.28 -1.02 3.98
C TRP A 22 21.52 -1.91 3.84
N SER A 23 21.54 -3.07 4.49
CA SER A 23 22.59 -4.08 4.27
C SER A 23 22.41 -4.76 2.90
N PRO A 24 23.47 -5.34 2.31
CA PRO A 24 23.35 -6.19 1.12
C PRO A 24 22.31 -7.32 1.31
N GLU A 25 22.17 -7.88 2.51
CA GLU A 25 21.11 -8.84 2.81
C GLU A 25 19.72 -8.19 2.95
N ALA A 26 19.59 -6.95 3.44
CA ALA A 26 18.32 -6.22 3.50
C ALA A 26 17.83 -5.82 2.10
N ILE A 27 18.76 -5.43 1.23
CA ILE A 27 18.57 -5.25 -0.21
C ILE A 27 18.09 -6.58 -0.81
N ASN A 28 18.80 -7.69 -0.61
CA ASN A 28 18.45 -9.01 -1.15
C ASN A 28 17.16 -9.63 -0.57
N SER A 29 16.80 -9.26 0.67
CA SER A 29 15.57 -9.69 1.35
C SER A 29 14.33 -8.90 0.91
N TYR A 30 14.52 -7.64 0.52
CA TYR A 30 13.47 -6.77 -0.03
C TYR A 30 13.28 -6.94 -1.54
N GLU A 31 14.38 -7.14 -2.29
CA GLU A 31 14.40 -7.53 -3.71
C GLU A 31 13.47 -8.72 -3.98
N LYS A 32 13.33 -9.63 -3.00
CA LYS A 32 12.48 -10.81 -3.11
C LYS A 32 10.99 -10.58 -2.80
N ARG A 33 10.57 -9.41 -2.29
CA ARG A 33 9.21 -9.26 -1.72
C ARG A 33 8.46 -7.94 -1.88
N SER A 34 9.01 -6.88 -2.44
CA SER A 34 8.36 -5.56 -2.28
C SER A 34 8.14 -4.81 -3.57
N HIS A 35 6.92 -4.92 -4.12
CA HIS A 35 6.37 -3.83 -4.92
C HIS A 35 5.92 -2.74 -3.93
N PRO A 36 6.37 -1.48 -4.05
CA PRO A 36 5.81 -0.40 -3.25
C PRO A 36 4.29 -0.31 -3.51
N ALA A 37 3.52 -0.14 -2.44
CA ALA A 37 2.08 0.02 -2.55
C ALA A 37 1.76 1.34 -3.28
N LEU A 38 0.64 1.37 -4.00
CA LEU A 38 0.14 2.61 -4.62
C LEU A 38 -0.20 3.62 -3.52
N TYR A 39 0.57 4.70 -3.43
CA TYR A 39 0.30 5.79 -2.50
C TYR A 39 -0.26 6.98 -3.28
N TYR A 40 -1.56 7.22 -3.09
CA TYR A 40 -2.24 8.37 -3.68
C TYR A 40 -1.80 9.71 -3.05
N HIS A 41 -1.21 9.69 -1.85
CA HIS A 41 -0.73 10.88 -1.13
C HIS A 41 0.59 10.61 -0.40
N TYR A 42 1.46 11.62 -0.37
CA TYR A 42 2.77 11.54 0.27
C TYR A 42 2.70 11.28 1.80
N ASP A 43 1.60 11.65 2.47
CA ASP A 43 1.39 11.35 3.90
C ASP A 43 1.26 9.85 4.20
N SER A 44 1.03 9.04 3.17
CA SER A 44 0.97 7.58 3.28
C SER A 44 2.33 6.91 3.08
N LEU A 45 3.36 7.68 2.73
CA LEU A 45 4.71 7.17 2.55
C LEU A 45 5.29 6.78 3.92
N LYS A 46 5.73 5.52 4.03
CA LYS A 46 6.53 5.10 5.17
C LYS A 46 7.93 5.65 4.95
N ILE A 47 8.30 6.70 5.69
CA ILE A 47 9.64 7.29 5.62
C ILE A 47 10.65 6.15 5.73
N LEU A 48 11.36 5.91 4.62
CA LEU A 48 12.46 4.98 4.64
C LEU A 48 13.46 5.58 5.60
N PRO A 49 13.89 4.80 6.60
CA PRO A 49 15.03 5.23 7.30
C PRO A 49 16.16 5.00 6.27
N GLY A 50 16.68 5.89 5.39
CA GLY A 50 18.03 5.85 4.74
C GLY A 50 18.73 7.21 4.54
N ARG A 51 20.02 7.38 4.93
CA ARG A 51 20.87 8.56 4.68
C ARG A 51 21.93 8.05 3.74
N PHE A 52 21.77 8.36 2.47
CA PHE A 52 22.73 7.98 1.46
C PHE A 52 23.92 8.92 1.51
N PHE A 53 25.09 8.37 1.21
CA PHE A 53 26.25 9.18 0.90
C PHE A 53 26.12 9.72 -0.53
N TYR A 54 25.27 10.74 -0.70
CA TYR A 54 24.89 11.24 -2.03
C TYR A 54 26.09 11.65 -2.90
N LEU A 55 27.10 12.31 -2.33
CA LEU A 55 28.28 12.73 -3.11
C LEU A 55 29.03 11.54 -3.73
N GLN A 56 29.13 10.41 -3.02
CA GLN A 56 29.70 9.18 -3.56
C GLN A 56 28.79 8.56 -4.63
N ARG A 57 27.47 8.58 -4.43
CA ARG A 57 26.52 8.06 -5.42
C ARG A 57 26.52 8.88 -6.70
N ILE A 58 26.66 10.20 -6.62
CA ILE A 58 26.90 11.08 -7.78
C ILE A 58 28.18 10.66 -8.51
N LYS A 59 29.27 10.37 -7.79
CA LYS A 59 30.51 9.86 -8.40
C LYS A 59 30.25 8.57 -9.17
N TRP A 60 29.51 7.63 -8.60
CA TRP A 60 29.18 6.36 -9.26
C TRP A 60 28.34 6.56 -10.52
N VAL A 61 27.32 7.43 -10.49
CA VAL A 61 26.56 7.78 -11.71
C VAL A 61 27.49 8.38 -12.77
N CYS A 62 28.38 9.30 -12.40
CA CYS A 62 29.32 9.89 -13.35
C CYS A 62 30.27 8.83 -13.96
N ASP A 63 30.75 7.89 -13.14
CA ASP A 63 31.58 6.77 -13.59
C ASP A 63 30.80 5.83 -14.51
N PHE A 64 29.57 5.49 -14.14
CA PHE A 64 28.65 4.68 -14.94
C PHE A 64 28.49 5.27 -16.34
N VAL A 65 28.04 6.53 -16.42
CA VAL A 65 27.82 7.20 -17.70
C VAL A 65 29.11 7.30 -18.53
N SER A 66 30.27 7.46 -17.88
CA SER A 66 31.56 7.49 -18.60
C SER A 66 31.92 6.17 -19.29
N ARG A 67 31.52 5.02 -18.72
CA ARG A 67 31.73 3.68 -19.33
C ARG A 67 30.87 3.47 -20.57
N TYR A 68 29.75 4.19 -20.67
CA TYR A 68 28.80 4.12 -21.78
C TYR A 68 29.01 5.21 -22.84
N GLN A 69 30.14 5.91 -22.80
CA GLN A 69 30.53 6.84 -23.87
C GLN A 69 31.19 6.10 -25.04
N VAL A 70 30.82 6.44 -26.27
CA VAL A 70 31.45 5.90 -27.48
C VAL A 70 32.89 6.43 -27.60
N THR A 71 33.88 5.55 -27.41
CA THR A 71 35.31 5.91 -27.41
C THR A 71 36.01 5.74 -28.75
N ASP A 72 35.41 5.02 -29.71
CA ASP A 72 35.98 4.85 -31.05
C ASP A 72 35.89 6.15 -31.86
N SER A 73 37.03 6.83 -32.01
CA SER A 73 37.16 8.08 -32.79
C SER A 73 36.75 7.97 -34.27
N THR A 74 36.65 6.76 -34.82
CA THR A 74 36.22 6.52 -36.20
C THR A 74 34.70 6.36 -36.32
N SER A 75 33.99 6.18 -35.20
CA SER A 75 32.54 6.10 -35.18
C SER A 75 31.90 7.44 -35.55
N PRO A 76 30.80 7.47 -36.32
CA PRO A 76 29.99 8.68 -36.50
C PRO A 76 29.51 9.23 -35.14
N ASP A 77 29.28 8.34 -34.19
CA ASP A 77 28.74 8.63 -32.86
C ASP A 77 29.83 8.83 -31.80
N TYR A 78 31.09 9.04 -32.21
CA TYR A 78 32.20 9.30 -31.30
C TYR A 78 31.86 10.41 -30.29
N GLY A 79 32.02 10.07 -29.01
CA GLY A 79 31.76 10.95 -27.89
C GLY A 79 30.31 10.95 -27.38
N GLY A 80 29.37 10.36 -28.13
CA GLY A 80 27.98 10.23 -27.69
C GLY A 80 27.82 9.21 -26.56
N VAL A 81 26.71 9.29 -25.85
CA VAL A 81 26.37 8.42 -24.72
C VAL A 81 25.34 7.37 -25.15
N ILE A 82 25.66 6.11 -24.90
CA ILE A 82 24.81 4.96 -25.16
C ILE A 82 23.59 4.98 -24.21
N GLU A 83 22.41 4.65 -24.72
CA GLU A 83 21.15 4.77 -23.99
C GLU A 83 21.07 3.87 -22.74
N ALA A 84 21.41 2.59 -22.92
CA ALA A 84 21.26 1.58 -21.89
C ALA A 84 22.26 0.44 -22.06
N GLU A 85 22.51 -0.31 -20.99
CA GLU A 85 23.39 -1.48 -21.02
C GLU A 85 22.96 -2.53 -22.06
N HIS A 86 21.65 -2.69 -22.23
CA HIS A 86 21.04 -3.64 -23.15
C HIS A 86 20.73 -3.05 -24.54
N LEU A 87 21.01 -1.75 -24.75
CA LEU A 87 20.74 -1.02 -25.99
C LEU A 87 22.04 -0.37 -26.53
N PRO A 88 23.11 -1.14 -26.79
CA PRO A 88 24.43 -0.59 -27.14
C PRO A 88 24.48 0.15 -28.49
N ALA A 89 23.42 0.03 -29.30
CA ALA A 89 23.32 0.65 -30.62
C ALA A 89 22.53 1.96 -30.62
N ILE A 90 21.96 2.37 -29.48
CA ILE A 90 21.20 3.61 -29.38
C ILE A 90 22.07 4.64 -28.66
N VAL A 91 22.38 5.72 -29.34
CA VAL A 91 23.20 6.84 -28.86
C VAL A 91 22.39 8.09 -29.12
N GLU A 92 22.14 8.87 -28.07
CA GLU A 92 21.16 9.96 -28.13
C GLU A 92 21.76 11.29 -27.64
N THR A 93 21.20 12.37 -28.18
CA THR A 93 21.65 13.74 -27.92
C THR A 93 21.35 14.18 -26.49
N ASP A 94 20.17 13.85 -25.95
CA ASP A 94 19.78 14.18 -24.59
C ASP A 94 20.68 13.49 -23.56
N ASN A 95 20.92 12.18 -23.69
CA ASN A 95 21.85 11.44 -22.82
C ASN A 95 23.24 12.10 -22.80
N THR A 96 23.71 12.55 -23.97
CA THR A 96 25.01 13.21 -24.10
C THR A 96 25.03 14.60 -23.46
N GLN A 97 23.94 15.37 -23.59
CA GLN A 97 23.80 16.68 -22.92
C GLN A 97 23.73 16.52 -21.39
N GLU A 98 22.98 15.53 -20.91
CA GLU A 98 22.86 15.23 -19.49
C GLU A 98 24.20 14.78 -18.90
N ALA A 99 24.98 13.99 -19.64
CA ALA A 99 26.32 13.58 -19.25
C ALA A 99 27.28 14.77 -19.07
N ILE A 100 27.31 15.71 -20.02
CA ILE A 100 28.11 16.94 -19.87
C ILE A 100 27.67 17.71 -18.62
N TRP A 101 26.36 17.78 -18.35
CA TRP A 101 25.85 18.46 -17.17
C TRP A 101 26.37 17.82 -15.87
N ILE A 102 26.19 16.50 -15.69
CA ILE A 102 26.59 15.83 -14.43
C ILE A 102 28.11 15.85 -14.23
N TRP A 103 28.90 15.72 -15.29
CA TRP A 103 30.37 15.79 -15.21
C TRP A 103 30.86 17.21 -14.90
N THR A 104 30.23 18.23 -15.50
CA THR A 104 30.51 19.63 -15.16
C THR A 104 30.11 19.92 -13.71
N ARG A 105 28.96 19.40 -13.28
CA ARG A 105 28.46 19.57 -11.93
C ARG A 105 29.37 18.91 -10.89
N TRP A 106 29.91 17.73 -11.20
CA TRP A 106 30.92 17.07 -10.38
C TRP A 106 32.13 17.97 -10.12
N TYR A 107 32.67 18.59 -11.17
CA TYR A 107 33.77 19.55 -11.02
C TYR A 107 33.37 20.75 -10.17
N GLN A 108 32.16 21.28 -10.34
CA GLN A 108 31.67 22.40 -9.53
C GLN A 108 31.52 22.04 -8.04
N LEU A 109 31.03 20.84 -7.74
CA LEU A 109 30.82 20.38 -6.37
C LEU A 109 32.15 20.11 -5.66
N THR A 110 33.14 19.55 -6.36
CA THR A 110 34.32 18.93 -5.76
C THR A 110 35.65 19.62 -6.08
N GLY A 111 35.70 20.43 -7.13
CA GLY A 111 36.95 20.97 -7.69
C GLY A 111 37.80 19.95 -8.46
N ARG A 112 37.28 18.73 -8.71
CA ARG A 112 37.99 17.65 -9.42
C ARG A 112 37.50 17.51 -10.85
N ASP A 113 38.39 17.74 -11.82
CA ASP A 113 38.06 17.75 -13.24
C ASP A 113 38.24 16.36 -13.87
N ASP A 114 37.72 15.33 -13.19
CA ASP A 114 37.97 13.92 -13.50
C ASP A 114 37.47 13.51 -14.90
N TYR A 115 36.50 14.25 -15.45
CA TYR A 115 35.77 13.92 -16.67
C TYR A 115 36.02 14.92 -17.81
N ARG A 116 37.07 15.73 -17.74
CA ARG A 116 37.41 16.73 -18.77
C ARG A 116 37.41 16.13 -20.17
N GLU A 117 38.12 15.02 -20.34
CA GLU A 117 38.26 14.36 -21.63
C GLU A 117 36.91 13.82 -22.14
N ASN A 118 36.07 13.28 -21.25
CA ASN A 118 34.73 12.83 -21.59
C ASN A 118 33.85 13.99 -22.08
N ILE A 119 33.92 15.15 -21.42
CA ILE A 119 33.19 16.37 -21.84
C ILE A 119 33.67 16.84 -23.22
N GLU A 120 34.98 16.87 -23.47
CA GLU A 120 35.52 17.26 -24.78
C GLU A 120 35.03 16.35 -25.91
N ARG A 121 34.98 15.04 -25.67
CA ARG A 121 34.43 14.08 -26.64
C ARG A 121 32.93 14.26 -26.85
N ALA A 122 32.17 14.46 -25.77
CA ALA A 122 30.73 14.68 -25.84
C ALA A 122 30.37 15.92 -26.68
N TRP A 123 31.16 16.99 -26.60
CA TRP A 123 31.00 18.12 -27.50
C TRP A 123 31.20 17.76 -28.97
N VAL A 124 32.17 16.89 -29.32
CA VAL A 124 32.34 16.43 -30.71
C VAL A 124 31.06 15.76 -31.23
N TYR A 125 30.40 14.95 -30.41
CA TYR A 125 29.13 14.33 -30.75
C TYR A 125 28.02 15.37 -30.96
N LEU A 126 27.78 16.25 -29.98
CA LEU A 126 26.71 17.25 -30.05
C LEU A 126 26.83 18.19 -31.25
N LEU A 127 28.05 18.45 -31.73
CA LEU A 127 28.27 19.28 -32.91
C LEU A 127 27.96 18.56 -34.23
N ARG A 128 28.00 17.22 -34.24
CA ARG A 128 27.58 16.40 -35.39
C ARG A 128 26.08 16.10 -35.35
N HIS A 129 25.54 15.91 -34.15
CA HIS A 129 24.15 15.54 -33.89
C HIS A 129 23.50 16.59 -32.97
N PRO A 130 23.19 17.78 -33.49
CA PRO A 130 22.70 18.87 -32.65
C PRO A 130 21.23 18.71 -32.27
N ALA A 131 20.89 19.11 -31.04
CA ALA A 131 19.55 19.06 -30.45
C ALA A 131 18.40 19.54 -31.36
N TYR A 132 18.62 20.61 -32.13
CA TYR A 132 17.61 21.21 -33.01
C TYR A 132 17.41 20.46 -34.36
N TYR A 133 18.18 19.40 -34.61
CA TYR A 133 18.01 18.48 -35.73
C TYR A 133 17.67 17.05 -35.31
N GLU A 134 17.34 16.83 -34.03
CA GLU A 134 17.01 15.52 -33.50
C GLU A 134 15.90 14.82 -34.29
N HIS A 135 16.03 13.51 -34.49
CA HIS A 135 15.23 12.69 -35.42
C HIS A 135 15.11 13.26 -36.85
N GLY A 136 16.18 13.87 -37.36
CA GLY A 136 16.25 14.41 -38.72
C GLY A 136 15.31 15.58 -38.99
N GLY A 137 14.87 16.28 -37.94
CA GLY A 137 13.93 17.39 -38.06
C GLY A 137 12.51 16.96 -38.48
N ASN A 138 12.14 15.69 -38.24
CA ASN A 138 10.80 15.18 -38.53
C ASN A 138 9.73 16.04 -37.83
N PRO A 139 8.82 16.71 -38.58
CA PRO A 139 7.80 17.56 -37.98
C PRO A 139 6.88 16.86 -36.98
N ALA A 140 6.69 15.54 -37.10
CA ALA A 140 5.88 14.75 -36.17
C ALA A 140 6.52 14.63 -34.76
N ASN A 141 7.85 14.76 -34.68
CA ASN A 141 8.63 14.61 -33.45
C ASN A 141 9.30 15.92 -33.02
N VAL A 142 8.83 17.07 -33.52
CA VAL A 142 9.40 18.39 -33.20
C VAL A 142 9.45 18.67 -31.70
N TRP A 143 8.55 18.08 -30.91
CA TRP A 143 8.55 18.16 -29.45
C TRP A 143 9.86 17.64 -28.85
N TYR A 144 10.48 16.60 -29.42
CA TYR A 144 11.70 16.03 -28.88
C TYR A 144 12.93 16.91 -29.17
N ALA A 145 12.97 17.60 -30.32
CA ALA A 145 13.98 18.62 -30.58
C ALA A 145 13.81 19.84 -29.64
N VAL A 146 12.57 20.25 -29.33
CA VAL A 146 12.30 21.33 -28.36
C VAL A 146 12.76 20.94 -26.94
N TRP A 147 12.52 19.68 -26.55
CA TRP A 147 13.02 19.11 -25.31
C TRP A 147 14.55 19.18 -25.21
N ASN A 148 15.24 18.67 -26.21
CA ASN A 148 16.71 18.67 -26.32
C ASN A 148 17.28 20.11 -26.35
N CYS A 149 16.58 21.06 -26.97
CA CYS A 149 16.98 22.47 -26.94
C CYS A 149 16.90 23.08 -25.54
N GLY A 150 15.92 22.67 -24.71
CA GLY A 150 15.87 23.02 -23.30
C GLY A 150 17.13 22.54 -22.55
N LEU A 151 17.46 21.25 -22.70
CA LEU A 151 18.68 20.66 -22.13
C LEU A 151 19.95 21.34 -22.63
N GLY A 152 20.01 21.69 -23.92
CA GLY A 152 21.18 22.33 -24.53
C GLY A 152 21.48 23.72 -23.97
N MET A 153 20.45 24.53 -23.72
CA MET A 153 20.61 25.80 -23.04
C MET A 153 21.06 25.60 -21.59
N TRP A 154 20.44 24.66 -20.87
CA TRP A 154 20.72 24.40 -19.46
C TRP A 154 22.12 23.83 -19.21
N MET A 155 22.55 22.88 -20.02
CA MET A 155 23.89 22.27 -19.98
C MET A 155 24.98 23.27 -20.33
N GLU A 156 24.84 24.02 -21.44
CA GLU A 156 25.87 24.98 -21.85
C GLU A 156 26.03 26.11 -20.83
N MET A 157 24.92 26.56 -20.23
CA MET A 157 24.95 27.53 -19.14
C MET A 157 25.81 27.04 -17.98
N LEU A 158 25.58 25.81 -17.50
CA LEU A 158 26.37 25.27 -16.40
C LEU A 158 27.85 25.14 -16.81
N TYR A 159 28.13 24.56 -17.98
CA TYR A 159 29.49 24.43 -18.52
C TYR A 159 30.22 25.77 -18.52
N ARG A 160 29.59 26.81 -19.06
CA ARG A 160 30.18 28.14 -19.14
C ARG A 160 30.33 28.81 -17.78
N GLN A 161 29.39 28.62 -16.86
CA GLN A 161 29.50 29.14 -15.49
C GLN A 161 30.66 28.51 -14.72
N VAL A 162 30.87 27.21 -14.89
CA VAL A 162 31.86 26.46 -14.11
C VAL A 162 33.26 26.59 -14.72
N TYR A 163 33.39 26.39 -16.03
CA TYR A 163 34.69 26.42 -16.70
C TYR A 163 35.11 27.79 -17.23
N GLN A 164 34.21 28.78 -17.20
CA GLN A 164 34.45 30.11 -17.78
C GLN A 164 34.84 30.04 -19.28
N ASP A 165 34.33 29.02 -19.97
CA ASP A 165 34.59 28.75 -21.38
C ASP A 165 33.31 29.02 -22.20
N SER A 166 33.45 29.80 -23.27
CA SER A 166 32.36 30.20 -24.16
C SER A 166 32.42 29.57 -25.55
N SER A 167 33.34 28.61 -25.76
CA SER A 167 33.58 27.96 -27.05
C SER A 167 32.31 27.34 -27.65
N PHE A 168 31.35 26.92 -26.82
CA PHE A 168 30.11 26.27 -27.25
C PHE A 168 28.86 27.15 -27.15
N LYS A 169 29.01 28.46 -26.88
CA LYS A 169 27.86 29.39 -26.74
C LYS A 169 26.94 29.39 -27.98
N TYR A 170 27.50 29.22 -29.18
CA TYR A 170 26.69 29.18 -30.40
C TYR A 170 25.69 28.00 -30.43
N TYR A 171 25.99 26.91 -29.72
CA TYR A 171 25.11 25.75 -29.60
C TYR A 171 23.86 26.11 -28.81
N SER A 172 24.01 26.76 -27.65
CA SER A 172 22.88 27.23 -26.84
C SER A 172 22.10 28.35 -27.53
N ASP A 173 22.77 29.24 -28.27
CA ASP A 173 22.11 30.26 -29.10
C ASP A 173 21.22 29.65 -30.19
N SER A 174 21.68 28.54 -30.80
CA SER A 174 20.89 27.80 -31.81
C SER A 174 19.70 27.08 -31.17
N CYS A 175 19.89 26.47 -29.99
CA CYS A 175 18.81 25.85 -29.21
C CYS A 175 17.75 26.88 -28.81
N ARG A 176 18.18 28.05 -28.32
CA ARG A 176 17.32 29.20 -28.03
C ARG A 176 16.49 29.58 -29.24
N GLN A 177 17.13 29.81 -30.39
CA GLN A 177 16.42 30.23 -31.61
C GLN A 177 15.37 29.20 -32.05
N PHE A 178 15.70 27.91 -31.95
CA PHE A 178 14.77 26.83 -32.28
C PHE A 178 13.56 26.81 -31.34
N TYR A 179 13.80 26.89 -30.03
CA TYR A 179 12.74 26.96 -29.01
C TYR A 179 11.76 28.13 -29.26
N LEU A 180 12.27 29.31 -29.59
CA LEU A 180 11.43 30.48 -29.89
C LEU A 180 10.57 30.23 -31.15
N ASN A 181 11.15 29.65 -32.19
CA ASN A 181 10.51 29.45 -33.49
C ASN A 181 9.51 28.28 -33.53
N LYS A 182 9.50 27.39 -32.53
CA LYS A 182 8.72 26.14 -32.54
C LYS A 182 7.81 26.00 -31.31
N PRO A 183 6.74 26.82 -31.19
CA PRO A 183 5.75 26.64 -30.13
C PRO A 183 4.98 25.32 -30.31
N LEU A 184 4.84 24.57 -29.21
CA LEU A 184 4.14 23.28 -29.19
C LEU A 184 2.63 23.44 -28.89
N ASN A 185 1.86 22.43 -29.32
CA ASN A 185 0.40 22.37 -29.24
C ASN A 185 -0.11 22.23 -27.79
N PRO A 186 -0.94 23.17 -27.31
CA PRO A 186 -1.45 23.14 -25.94
C PRO A 186 -2.52 22.07 -25.67
N ALA A 187 -3.05 21.39 -26.69
CA ALA A 187 -4.06 20.34 -26.50
C ALA A 187 -3.47 18.98 -26.12
N ASN A 188 -2.18 18.73 -26.41
CA ASN A 188 -1.52 17.45 -26.17
C ASN A 188 -0.82 17.44 -24.79
N TYR A 189 -1.00 16.37 -24.02
CA TYR A 189 -0.39 16.23 -22.69
C TYR A 189 1.14 16.21 -22.75
N LEU A 190 1.72 15.41 -23.65
CA LEU A 190 3.16 15.30 -23.82
C LEU A 190 3.78 16.65 -24.20
N GLU A 191 3.17 17.36 -25.14
CA GLU A 191 3.65 18.67 -25.58
C GLU A 191 3.54 19.75 -24.49
N ASN A 192 2.59 19.63 -23.56
CA ASN A 192 2.56 20.47 -22.37
C ASN A 192 3.69 20.13 -21.40
N PHE A 193 4.04 18.85 -21.23
CA PHE A 193 5.18 18.43 -20.39
C PHE A 193 6.49 18.97 -20.96
N VAL A 194 6.72 18.80 -22.27
CA VAL A 194 7.89 19.36 -22.97
C VAL A 194 7.93 20.88 -22.86
N THR A 195 6.80 21.55 -23.09
CA THR A 195 6.75 23.02 -22.96
C THR A 195 7.15 23.43 -21.56
N ALA A 196 6.64 22.76 -20.53
CA ALA A 196 6.98 23.09 -19.15
C ALA A 196 8.47 22.92 -18.85
N GLN A 197 9.05 21.78 -19.22
CA GLN A 197 10.48 21.50 -19.00
C GLN A 197 11.35 22.52 -19.76
N SER A 198 11.13 22.67 -21.06
CA SER A 198 11.95 23.54 -21.90
C SER A 198 11.80 25.01 -21.52
N SER A 199 10.59 25.45 -21.11
CA SER A 199 10.38 26.81 -20.58
C SER A 199 11.05 27.02 -19.23
N GLY A 200 11.05 26.03 -18.32
CA GLY A 200 11.77 26.14 -17.06
C GLY A 200 13.27 26.36 -17.26
N MET A 201 13.88 25.55 -18.13
CA MET A 201 15.30 25.67 -18.48
C MET A 201 15.61 26.96 -19.25
N ALA A 202 14.76 27.33 -20.22
CA ALA A 202 14.91 28.56 -20.99
C ALA A 202 14.77 29.82 -20.13
N TYR A 203 13.91 29.80 -19.11
CA TYR A 203 13.73 30.93 -18.20
C TYR A 203 15.01 31.15 -17.37
N GLU A 204 15.58 30.08 -16.82
CA GLU A 204 16.85 30.16 -16.09
C GLU A 204 18.01 30.63 -16.99
N PHE A 205 18.11 30.07 -18.20
CA PHE A 205 19.09 30.51 -19.19
C PHE A 205 18.90 31.99 -19.54
N GLY A 206 17.66 32.45 -19.74
CA GLY A 206 17.35 33.85 -20.05
C GLY A 206 17.75 34.83 -18.95
N ILE A 207 17.66 34.42 -17.68
CA ILE A 207 18.20 35.21 -16.55
C ILE A 207 19.71 35.32 -16.70
N PHE A 208 20.39 34.18 -16.89
CA PHE A 208 21.83 34.11 -16.99
C PHE A 208 22.39 34.88 -18.19
N SER A 209 21.75 34.79 -19.35
CA SER A 209 22.16 35.46 -20.59
C SER A 209 21.65 36.90 -20.71
N ASN A 210 20.86 37.39 -19.75
CA ASN A 210 20.17 38.68 -19.80
C ASN A 210 19.35 38.86 -21.09
N ASP A 211 18.53 37.85 -21.42
CA ASP A 211 17.75 37.77 -22.65
C ASP A 211 16.25 37.94 -22.39
N GLN A 212 15.76 39.17 -22.58
CA GLN A 212 14.38 39.51 -22.26
C GLN A 212 13.35 38.79 -23.15
N GLU A 213 13.64 38.60 -24.44
CA GLU A 213 12.73 37.92 -25.37
C GLU A 213 12.51 36.46 -24.94
N LEU A 214 13.60 35.78 -24.55
CA LEU A 214 13.54 34.41 -24.06
C LEU A 214 12.78 34.33 -22.72
N LEU A 215 13.06 35.24 -21.78
CA LEU A 215 12.39 35.32 -20.49
C LEU A 215 10.88 35.49 -20.65
N ASP A 216 10.45 36.46 -21.45
CA ASP A 216 9.04 36.77 -21.66
C ASP A 216 8.33 35.59 -22.34
N THR A 217 8.99 34.96 -23.32
CA THR A 217 8.44 33.79 -24.03
C THR A 217 8.32 32.57 -23.12
N ALA A 218 9.34 32.29 -22.31
CA ALA A 218 9.33 31.18 -21.36
C ALA A 218 8.29 31.39 -20.25
N LEU A 219 8.15 32.61 -19.73
CA LEU A 219 7.12 32.94 -18.76
C LEU A 219 5.71 32.77 -19.35
N ALA A 220 5.46 33.27 -20.57
CA ALA A 220 4.16 33.15 -21.22
C ALA A 220 3.77 31.67 -21.44
N ARG A 221 4.72 30.83 -21.86
CA ARG A 221 4.52 29.38 -22.01
C ARG A 221 4.33 28.68 -20.66
N GLY A 222 5.07 29.07 -19.63
CA GLY A 222 4.87 28.60 -18.25
C GLY A 222 3.47 28.91 -17.71
N ILE A 223 2.98 30.15 -17.90
CA ILE A 223 1.61 30.56 -17.53
C ILE A 223 0.56 29.76 -18.31
N ARG A 224 0.81 29.45 -19.58
CA ARG A 224 -0.07 28.58 -20.37
C ARG A 224 -0.19 27.19 -19.74
N VAL A 225 0.93 26.58 -19.35
CA VAL A 225 0.94 25.26 -18.67
C VAL A 225 0.29 25.35 -17.28
N LYS A 226 0.52 26.42 -16.52
CA LYS A 226 -0.16 26.68 -15.25
C LYS A 226 -1.68 26.63 -15.43
N ASN A 227 -2.23 27.40 -16.38
CA ASN A 227 -3.67 27.44 -16.64
C ASN A 227 -4.20 26.08 -17.12
N TRP A 228 -3.37 25.33 -17.88
CA TRP A 228 -3.67 23.95 -18.20
C TRP A 228 -3.72 23.08 -16.93
N ILE A 229 -2.76 23.12 -16.01
CA ILE A 229 -2.86 22.37 -14.74
C ILE A 229 -4.15 22.71 -13.98
N GLU A 230 -4.45 24.00 -13.81
CA GLU A 230 -5.57 24.51 -13.02
C GLU A 230 -6.94 24.01 -13.48
N ALA A 231 -7.14 23.81 -14.79
CA ALA A 231 -8.43 23.37 -15.30
C ALA A 231 -8.75 21.89 -15.01
N ALA A 232 -7.78 21.05 -14.64
CA ALA A 232 -8.04 19.66 -14.23
C ALA A 232 -6.89 19.06 -13.37
N PRO A 233 -6.62 19.60 -12.17
CA PRO A 233 -5.33 19.43 -11.47
C PRO A 233 -4.97 17.98 -11.19
N ARG A 234 -5.85 17.22 -10.54
CA ARG A 234 -5.59 15.81 -10.19
C ARG A 234 -5.37 14.94 -11.41
N SER A 235 -6.17 15.12 -12.47
CA SER A 235 -6.03 14.32 -13.68
C SER A 235 -4.79 14.68 -14.51
N ARG A 236 -4.35 15.94 -14.47
CA ARG A 236 -3.20 16.42 -15.24
C ARG A 236 -1.88 16.16 -14.52
N LEU A 237 -1.85 16.38 -13.22
CA LEU A 237 -0.67 16.11 -12.39
C LEU A 237 -0.45 14.62 -12.12
N GLY A 238 -1.51 13.80 -12.15
CA GLY A 238 -1.42 12.35 -12.05
C GLY A 238 -1.21 11.60 -13.36
N TYR A 239 -1.07 12.30 -14.51
CA TYR A 239 -0.90 11.67 -15.81
C TYR A 239 0.57 11.37 -16.12
N GLN A 240 0.81 10.28 -16.85
CA GLN A 240 2.13 9.81 -17.30
C GLN A 240 2.12 9.66 -18.81
N SER A 241 3.19 10.06 -19.49
CA SER A 241 3.35 9.87 -20.92
C SER A 241 4.82 9.89 -21.29
N TRP A 242 5.28 8.87 -22.01
CA TRP A 242 6.71 8.70 -22.34
C TRP A 242 7.58 8.76 -21.07
N ALA A 243 8.77 9.34 -21.10
CA ALA A 243 9.66 9.55 -19.94
C ALA A 243 9.20 10.66 -18.97
N MET A 244 8.00 11.23 -19.16
CA MET A 244 7.55 12.39 -18.38
C MET A 244 6.23 12.12 -17.66
N SER A 245 5.94 12.98 -16.69
CA SER A 245 4.67 12.95 -15.96
C SER A 245 4.13 14.36 -15.72
N GLY A 246 2.94 14.44 -15.10
CA GLY A 246 2.39 15.70 -14.64
C GLY A 246 3.31 16.45 -13.66
N ALA A 247 4.26 15.75 -13.02
CA ALA A 247 5.28 16.40 -12.19
C ALA A 247 6.28 17.24 -13.03
N THR A 248 6.56 16.84 -14.28
CA THR A 248 7.33 17.66 -15.23
C THR A 248 6.64 19.00 -15.48
N ALA A 249 5.31 18.97 -15.68
CA ALA A 249 4.51 20.18 -15.84
C ALA A 249 4.57 21.09 -14.60
N PHE A 250 4.43 20.49 -13.42
CA PHE A 250 4.49 21.19 -12.15
C PHE A 250 5.85 21.88 -11.95
N TRP A 251 6.95 21.15 -12.16
CA TRP A 251 8.31 21.70 -12.06
C TRP A 251 8.51 22.89 -12.99
N GLY A 252 8.09 22.80 -14.26
CA GLY A 252 8.22 23.90 -15.21
C GLY A 252 7.47 25.17 -14.80
N VAL A 253 6.29 25.03 -14.18
CA VAL A 253 5.54 26.17 -13.61
C VAL A 253 6.25 26.76 -12.39
N CYS A 254 6.82 25.91 -11.54
CA CYS A 254 7.66 26.36 -10.43
C CYS A 254 8.86 27.19 -10.93
N GLN A 255 9.53 26.74 -11.99
CA GLN A 255 10.72 27.42 -12.54
C GLN A 255 10.41 28.69 -13.33
N THR A 256 9.17 28.88 -13.78
CA THR A 256 8.77 30.05 -14.58
C THR A 256 7.90 30.99 -13.74
N TYR A 257 6.60 30.75 -13.71
CA TYR A 257 5.60 31.60 -13.05
C TYR A 257 5.89 31.81 -11.57
N CYS A 258 6.18 30.75 -10.82
CA CYS A 258 6.38 30.88 -9.38
C CYS A 258 7.69 31.59 -9.01
N ARG A 259 8.71 31.54 -9.89
CA ARG A 259 9.95 32.32 -9.73
C ARG A 259 9.75 33.79 -10.12
N PHE A 260 8.93 34.06 -11.13
CA PHE A 260 8.58 35.42 -11.54
C PHE A 260 7.77 36.18 -10.48
N ASP A 261 6.69 35.57 -10.00
CA ASP A 261 5.86 36.11 -8.91
C ASP A 261 5.90 35.15 -7.72
N THR A 262 6.83 35.41 -6.80
CA THR A 262 7.07 34.54 -5.64
C THR A 262 5.90 34.50 -4.66
N LEU A 263 5.08 35.55 -4.58
CA LEU A 263 3.93 35.59 -3.68
C LEU A 263 2.81 34.72 -4.24
N SER A 264 2.41 34.97 -5.49
CA SER A 264 1.38 34.15 -6.15
C SER A 264 1.86 32.72 -6.38
N GLY A 265 3.16 32.54 -6.61
CA GLY A 265 3.82 31.24 -6.73
C GLY A 265 3.70 30.40 -5.47
N LYS A 266 3.94 30.98 -4.29
CA LYS A 266 3.74 30.30 -2.99
C LYS A 266 2.29 29.84 -2.80
N ILE A 267 1.33 30.71 -3.14
CA ILE A 267 -0.10 30.37 -3.07
C ILE A 267 -0.42 29.22 -4.02
N TRP A 268 0.08 29.28 -5.26
CA TRP A 268 -0.14 28.25 -6.27
C TRP A 268 0.41 26.89 -5.84
N VAL A 269 1.66 26.83 -5.36
CA VAL A 269 2.29 25.59 -4.88
C VAL A 269 1.51 25.00 -3.70
N ASN A 270 1.06 25.82 -2.74
CA ASN A 270 0.27 25.34 -1.61
C ASN A 270 -1.07 24.73 -2.03
N ILE A 271 -1.69 25.23 -3.11
CA ILE A 271 -2.97 24.70 -3.60
C ILE A 271 -2.77 23.41 -4.42
N PHE A 272 -1.75 23.38 -5.30
CA PHE A 272 -1.66 22.33 -6.32
C PHE A 272 -0.65 21.21 -6.00
N SER A 273 0.26 21.38 -5.04
CA SER A 273 1.18 20.31 -4.61
C SER A 273 0.42 19.10 -4.02
N GLU A 274 -0.74 19.30 -3.40
CA GLU A 274 -1.61 18.21 -2.93
C GLU A 274 -2.21 17.37 -4.06
N SER A 275 -2.17 17.85 -5.31
CA SER A 275 -2.64 17.11 -6.49
C SER A 275 -1.54 16.28 -7.15
N LEU A 276 -0.30 16.37 -6.68
CA LEU A 276 0.79 15.48 -7.09
C LEU A 276 0.60 14.08 -6.46
N PRO A 277 0.82 12.99 -7.22
CA PRO A 277 0.82 11.63 -6.67
C PRO A 277 1.93 11.44 -5.62
N GLY A 278 1.75 10.49 -4.70
CA GLY A 278 2.79 10.17 -3.72
C GLY A 278 3.92 9.30 -4.28
N PHE A 279 3.59 8.37 -5.18
CA PHE A 279 4.56 7.47 -5.83
C PHE A 279 3.92 6.78 -7.04
N TYR A 280 4.71 6.47 -8.07
CA TYR A 280 4.29 5.69 -9.24
C TYR A 280 4.85 4.26 -9.20
N PRO A 281 4.10 3.25 -8.71
CA PRO A 281 4.61 1.89 -8.50
C PRO A 281 4.62 1.03 -9.78
N GLN A 282 4.01 1.51 -10.86
CA GLN A 282 3.82 0.76 -12.11
C GLN A 282 3.92 1.73 -13.29
N GLY A 283 4.18 1.20 -14.48
CA GLY A 283 4.38 1.96 -15.72
C GLY A 283 5.69 1.53 -16.38
N THR A 284 5.81 1.73 -17.68
CA THR A 284 6.98 1.32 -18.48
C THR A 284 8.19 2.24 -18.36
N TRP A 285 8.05 3.37 -17.65
CA TRP A 285 9.08 4.40 -17.43
C TRP A 285 8.98 4.94 -15.98
N ASN A 286 8.51 4.11 -15.05
CA ASN A 286 8.07 4.57 -13.74
C ASN A 286 9.21 5.11 -12.87
N CYS A 287 10.46 4.68 -13.07
CA CYS A 287 11.61 5.27 -12.38
C CYS A 287 11.78 6.74 -12.79
N SER A 288 11.72 7.04 -14.08
CA SER A 288 11.80 8.41 -14.58
C SER A 288 10.61 9.27 -14.13
N HIS A 289 9.39 8.71 -14.13
CA HIS A 289 8.22 9.45 -13.63
C HIS A 289 8.37 9.83 -12.15
N ASN A 290 8.94 8.94 -11.35
CA ASN A 290 9.23 9.20 -9.95
C ASN A 290 10.39 10.21 -9.78
N LEU A 291 11.40 10.25 -10.65
CA LEU A 291 12.43 11.29 -10.63
C LEU A 291 11.86 12.67 -10.91
N TRP A 292 10.98 12.78 -11.91
CA TRP A 292 10.23 14.02 -12.15
C TRP A 292 9.35 14.41 -10.95
N LEU A 293 8.79 13.43 -10.26
CA LEU A 293 8.01 13.65 -9.04
C LEU A 293 8.88 14.15 -7.87
N ALA A 294 10.05 13.55 -7.66
CA ALA A 294 11.04 14.01 -6.68
C ALA A 294 11.47 15.46 -6.98
N ASN A 295 11.72 15.76 -8.26
CA ASN A 295 12.09 17.12 -8.71
C ASN A 295 10.98 18.14 -8.43
N ALA A 296 9.72 17.78 -8.71
CA ALA A 296 8.57 18.65 -8.45
C ALA A 296 8.38 18.94 -6.96
N TYR A 297 8.54 17.93 -6.09
CA TYR A 297 8.49 18.14 -4.65
C TYR A 297 9.66 18.98 -4.12
N HIS A 298 10.87 18.80 -4.68
CA HIS A 298 11.99 19.69 -4.37
C HIS A 298 11.69 21.14 -4.76
N ALA A 299 11.22 21.36 -5.99
CA ALA A 299 10.85 22.69 -6.49
C ALA A 299 9.73 23.34 -5.66
N ALA A 300 8.74 22.56 -5.22
CA ALA A 300 7.69 23.02 -4.30
C ALA A 300 8.30 23.51 -2.98
N ASN A 301 9.16 22.69 -2.35
CA ASN A 301 9.82 23.03 -1.09
C ASN A 301 10.73 24.28 -1.24
N ALA A 302 11.42 24.44 -2.36
CA ALA A 302 12.25 25.62 -2.61
C ALA A 302 11.43 26.93 -2.61
N ILE A 303 10.15 26.86 -2.98
CA ILE A 303 9.24 28.01 -3.03
C ILE A 303 8.55 28.26 -1.68
N ASN A 304 8.00 27.23 -1.04
CA ASN A 304 7.14 27.37 0.14
C ASN A 304 7.73 26.87 1.47
N HIS A 305 8.95 26.31 1.45
CA HIS A 305 9.63 25.69 2.60
C HIS A 305 8.82 24.59 3.28
N SER A 306 8.04 23.83 2.51
CA SER A 306 7.25 22.72 3.01
C SER A 306 8.11 21.51 3.38
N SER A 307 8.20 21.24 4.69
CA SER A 307 8.89 20.06 5.22
C SER A 307 8.33 18.74 4.66
N SER A 308 7.04 18.68 4.34
CA SER A 308 6.44 17.46 3.76
C SER A 308 6.89 17.23 2.32
N CYS A 309 7.02 18.27 1.52
CA CYS A 309 7.57 18.19 0.17
C CYS A 309 9.06 17.79 0.21
N LEU A 310 9.83 18.31 1.16
CA LEU A 310 11.23 17.90 1.33
C LEU A 310 11.34 16.40 1.70
N ILE A 311 10.47 15.91 2.60
CA ILE A 311 10.41 14.50 2.97
C ILE A 311 10.02 13.63 1.76
N ALA A 312 9.04 14.05 0.96
CA ALA A 312 8.62 13.33 -0.23
C ALA A 312 9.73 13.25 -1.28
N HIS A 313 10.42 14.36 -1.56
CA HIS A 313 11.58 14.39 -2.44
C HIS A 313 12.64 13.36 -2.02
N ARG A 314 13.09 13.44 -0.76
CA ARG A 314 14.12 12.53 -0.23
C ARG A 314 13.68 11.08 -0.28
N TYR A 315 12.45 10.79 0.16
CA TYR A 315 11.90 9.44 0.12
C TYR A 315 11.96 8.84 -1.29
N ILE A 316 11.54 9.58 -2.30
CA ILE A 316 11.51 9.08 -3.68
C ILE A 316 12.93 8.87 -4.21
N THR A 317 13.84 9.84 -4.00
CA THR A 317 15.26 9.72 -4.37
C THR A 317 15.90 8.50 -3.72
N ASP A 318 15.74 8.34 -2.41
CA ASP A 318 16.31 7.24 -1.63
C ASP A 318 15.74 5.88 -2.06
N THR A 319 14.45 5.85 -2.38
CA THR A 319 13.76 4.65 -2.88
C THR A 319 14.33 4.23 -4.24
N LEU A 320 14.62 5.18 -5.13
CA LEU A 320 15.20 4.90 -6.45
C LEU A 320 16.67 4.51 -6.37
N LEU A 321 17.44 5.09 -5.45
CA LEU A 321 18.85 4.70 -5.20
C LEU A 321 19.00 3.23 -4.80
N MET A 322 17.96 2.61 -4.27
CA MET A 322 17.98 1.19 -3.93
C MET A 322 17.84 0.25 -5.13
N LEU A 323 17.58 0.77 -6.34
CA LEU A 323 17.52 -0.04 -7.55
C LEU A 323 18.92 -0.32 -8.14
N ASP A 324 19.93 0.45 -7.75
CA ASP A 324 21.35 0.22 -8.05
C ASP A 324 21.85 -0.97 -7.20
N THR A 325 21.45 -2.17 -7.62
CA THR A 325 21.62 -3.42 -6.85
C THR A 325 22.95 -4.13 -7.13
N ASP A 326 23.59 -3.85 -8.26
CA ASP A 326 24.96 -4.26 -8.59
C ASP A 326 26.02 -3.20 -8.28
N LEU A 327 25.60 -2.04 -7.74
CA LEU A 327 26.46 -0.99 -7.18
C LEU A 327 27.42 -0.39 -8.19
N ASP A 328 26.95 -0.24 -9.43
CA ASP A 328 27.75 0.25 -10.53
C ASP A 328 27.46 1.74 -10.85
N GLY A 329 26.40 2.29 -10.24
CA GLY A 329 25.92 3.67 -10.37
C GLY A 329 24.74 3.85 -11.32
N GLY A 330 24.36 2.83 -12.08
CA GLY A 330 23.19 2.81 -12.93
C GLY A 330 21.89 2.52 -12.18
N ILE A 331 20.76 2.92 -12.77
CA ILE A 331 19.44 2.39 -12.40
C ILE A 331 18.58 2.14 -13.66
N PRO A 332 17.59 1.22 -13.60
CA PRO A 332 16.74 0.92 -14.74
C PRO A 332 15.63 1.96 -14.94
N ALA A 333 15.01 1.96 -16.13
CA ALA A 333 13.83 2.77 -16.45
C ALA A 333 12.55 2.30 -15.76
N THR A 334 12.48 1.00 -15.45
CA THR A 334 11.32 0.39 -14.77
C THR A 334 11.73 -0.36 -13.52
N TRP A 335 10.87 -0.30 -12.50
CA TRP A 335 11.02 -1.02 -11.22
C TRP A 335 11.18 -2.54 -11.35
N THR A 336 10.77 -3.13 -12.48
CA THR A 336 10.79 -4.58 -12.73
C THR A 336 11.93 -5.02 -13.64
N ASP A 337 12.68 -4.08 -14.22
CA ASP A 337 13.80 -4.42 -15.08
C ASP A 337 14.97 -4.92 -14.21
N PRO A 338 15.78 -5.86 -14.70
CA PRO A 338 16.95 -6.35 -13.95
C PRO A 338 18.04 -5.27 -13.90
N SER A 339 18.94 -5.38 -12.92
CA SER A 339 20.07 -4.44 -12.77
C SER A 339 20.98 -4.38 -14.00
N THR A 340 21.05 -5.47 -14.78
CA THR A 340 21.80 -5.51 -16.05
C THR A 340 21.13 -4.75 -17.21
N GLN A 341 20.15 -3.90 -16.93
CA GLN A 341 19.39 -3.12 -17.92
C GLN A 341 19.32 -1.64 -17.53
N ASP A 342 20.35 -1.18 -16.82
CA ASP A 342 20.44 0.21 -16.40
C ASP A 342 20.51 1.18 -17.58
N GLN A 343 19.97 2.38 -17.33
CA GLN A 343 19.70 3.39 -18.35
C GLN A 343 20.48 4.65 -18.01
N THR A 344 21.34 5.11 -18.93
CA THR A 344 22.21 6.28 -18.66
C THR A 344 21.39 7.54 -18.38
N TRP A 345 20.30 7.77 -19.13
CA TRP A 345 19.41 8.92 -18.95
C TRP A 345 18.55 8.88 -17.67
N VAL A 346 18.18 7.70 -17.19
CA VAL A 346 17.46 7.60 -15.89
C VAL A 346 18.44 7.85 -14.74
N SER A 347 19.67 7.37 -14.89
CA SER A 347 20.74 7.52 -13.91
C SER A 347 21.20 8.98 -13.80
N THR A 348 21.31 9.70 -14.93
CA THR A 348 21.57 11.15 -14.91
C THR A 348 20.43 11.90 -14.21
N TYR A 349 19.16 11.54 -14.43
CA TYR A 349 18.02 12.15 -13.72
C TYR A 349 18.12 11.93 -12.21
N LEU A 350 18.57 10.75 -11.78
CA LEU A 350 18.79 10.44 -10.37
C LEU A 350 19.80 11.39 -9.72
N ASP A 351 20.86 11.75 -10.45
CA ASP A 351 21.80 12.77 -10.01
C ASP A 351 21.13 14.16 -9.94
N PHE A 352 20.83 14.78 -11.09
CA PHE A 352 20.53 16.21 -11.10
C PHE A 352 19.12 16.57 -10.61
N MET A 353 18.18 15.63 -10.61
CA MET A 353 16.83 15.85 -10.05
C MET A 353 16.69 15.32 -8.62
N GLY A 354 17.46 14.30 -8.25
CA GLY A 354 17.32 13.56 -7.01
C GLY A 354 18.41 13.90 -5.99
N MET A 355 19.66 13.59 -6.32
CA MET A 355 20.79 13.64 -5.38
C MET A 355 21.42 15.02 -5.24
N ASP A 356 21.68 15.74 -6.35
CA ASP A 356 22.36 17.04 -6.34
C ASP A 356 21.71 18.01 -5.33
N PRO A 357 20.38 18.17 -5.26
CA PRO A 357 19.75 19.07 -4.29
C PRO A 357 20.01 18.73 -2.82
N ASN A 358 20.38 17.48 -2.51
CA ASN A 358 20.70 17.02 -1.15
C ASN A 358 22.20 17.11 -0.83
N THR A 359 23.04 17.51 -1.77
CA THR A 359 24.50 17.66 -1.58
C THR A 359 24.95 19.10 -1.38
N ILE A 360 24.07 20.09 -1.53
CA ILE A 360 24.44 21.51 -1.51
C ILE A 360 24.14 22.13 -0.13
N PRO A 361 25.07 22.92 0.44
CA PRO A 361 26.44 23.14 -0.03
C PRO A 361 27.36 21.95 0.30
N VAL A 362 28.38 21.74 -0.54
CA VAL A 362 29.51 20.85 -0.22
C VAL A 362 30.58 21.69 0.50
N TYR A 363 31.03 21.21 1.67
CA TYR A 363 32.01 21.91 2.49
C TYR A 363 33.44 21.41 2.22
N GLU A 364 34.45 22.17 2.67
CA GLU A 364 35.86 21.77 2.52
C GLU A 364 36.22 20.58 3.42
N HIS A 365 35.76 20.59 4.67
CA HIS A 365 35.90 19.51 5.65
C HIS A 365 34.53 19.12 6.22
N ASP A 366 34.07 17.91 5.93
CA ASP A 366 32.78 17.39 6.38
C ASP A 366 32.85 15.87 6.55
N LEU A 367 32.60 15.39 7.77
CA LEU A 367 32.41 13.98 8.10
C LEU A 367 30.94 13.75 8.43
N ALA A 368 30.25 13.06 7.54
CA ALA A 368 28.85 12.73 7.72
C ALA A 368 28.69 11.45 8.54
N LEU A 369 27.96 11.53 9.67
CA LEU A 369 27.35 10.34 10.25
C LEU A 369 26.11 9.96 9.45
N LEU A 370 26.22 8.81 8.80
CA LEU A 370 25.10 8.26 8.04
C LEU A 370 24.10 7.67 9.04
N ASN A 371 24.25 6.40 9.45
CA ASN A 371 23.37 5.78 10.44
C ASN A 371 24.01 4.61 11.17
N PHE A 372 23.31 4.17 12.21
CA PHE A 372 23.41 2.81 12.70
C PHE A 372 22.79 1.84 11.68
N THR A 373 23.59 0.93 11.14
CA THR A 373 23.14 -0.17 10.26
C THR A 373 22.85 -1.45 11.04
N ILE A 374 23.43 -1.57 12.25
CA ILE A 374 23.12 -2.62 13.22
C ILE A 374 22.88 -1.93 14.57
N PRO A 375 21.83 -2.31 15.33
CA PRO A 375 20.88 -3.40 15.08
C PRO A 375 19.87 -3.12 13.96
N GLU A 376 19.38 -4.18 13.32
CA GLU A 376 18.26 -4.06 12.39
C GLU A 376 16.97 -3.72 13.17
N PRO A 377 16.11 -2.80 12.67
CA PRO A 377 14.91 -2.33 13.38
C PRO A 377 13.96 -3.44 13.89
N ASP A 378 13.96 -4.60 13.23
CA ASP A 378 13.07 -5.74 13.52
C ASP A 378 13.69 -6.78 14.47
N THR A 379 14.95 -6.59 14.88
CA THR A 379 15.63 -7.50 15.80
C THR A 379 15.09 -7.35 17.22
N ILE A 380 14.87 -8.48 17.88
CA ILE A 380 14.31 -8.55 19.22
C ILE A 380 15.43 -8.82 20.21
N TYR A 381 15.53 -7.96 21.22
CA TYR A 381 16.52 -8.05 22.28
C TYR A 381 15.84 -8.16 23.64
N PHE A 382 16.48 -8.88 24.55
CA PHE A 382 16.11 -9.08 25.93
C PHE A 382 17.17 -8.52 26.89
N PRO A 383 16.82 -8.31 28.18
CA PRO A 383 17.79 -7.96 29.21
C PRO A 383 19.00 -8.91 29.24
N GLY A 384 20.19 -8.33 29.24
CA GLY A 384 21.45 -9.09 29.25
C GLY A 384 21.97 -9.52 27.88
N ASP A 385 21.21 -9.31 26.80
CA ASP A 385 21.71 -9.56 25.45
C ASP A 385 22.86 -8.60 25.10
N THR A 386 23.71 -9.02 24.16
CA THR A 386 24.74 -8.15 23.56
C THR A 386 24.18 -7.49 22.30
N LEU A 387 24.21 -6.16 22.26
CA LEU A 387 23.87 -5.37 21.09
C LEU A 387 25.13 -5.10 20.27
N ASN A 388 25.22 -5.70 19.09
CA ASN A 388 26.20 -5.25 18.11
C ASN A 388 25.71 -3.93 17.51
N LEU A 389 26.61 -2.97 17.39
CA LEU A 389 26.37 -1.69 16.74
C LEU A 389 27.28 -1.59 15.54
N THR A 390 26.73 -1.17 14.41
CA THR A 390 27.54 -0.80 13.26
C THR A 390 27.12 0.59 12.83
N ILE A 391 28.08 1.50 12.67
CA ILE A 391 27.85 2.87 12.22
C ILE A 391 28.75 3.17 11.03
N GLN A 392 28.21 3.89 10.06
CA GLN A 392 28.94 4.32 8.88
C GLN A 392 29.20 5.82 8.92
N ILE A 393 30.43 6.16 8.56
CA ILE A 393 30.98 7.52 8.55
C ILE A 393 31.52 7.76 7.17
N ALA A 394 31.15 8.88 6.56
CA ALA A 394 31.57 9.23 5.21
C ALA A 394 32.28 10.58 5.20
N ASN A 395 33.36 10.70 4.42
CA ASN A 395 33.93 12.00 4.12
C ASN A 395 33.12 12.69 3.01
N ALA A 396 32.17 13.53 3.41
CA ALA A 396 31.34 14.33 2.51
C ALA A 396 31.98 15.69 2.13
N GLY A 397 33.18 15.97 2.63
CA GLY A 397 33.95 17.16 2.29
C GLY A 397 34.71 17.04 0.97
N ARG A 398 35.29 18.16 0.51
CA ARG A 398 36.12 18.22 -0.72
C ARG A 398 37.52 17.68 -0.53
N THR A 399 38.01 17.69 0.70
CA THR A 399 39.40 17.35 1.04
C THR A 399 39.45 16.20 2.07
N THR A 400 40.65 15.67 2.31
CA THR A 400 40.86 14.72 3.41
C THR A 400 40.42 15.35 4.73
N SER A 401 39.61 14.63 5.51
CA SER A 401 39.12 15.13 6.80
C SER A 401 40.28 15.29 7.80
N PRO A 402 40.18 16.20 8.76
CA PRO A 402 41.02 16.13 9.95
C PRO A 402 40.68 14.88 10.79
N SER A 403 41.53 14.57 11.77
CA SER A 403 41.18 13.60 12.81
C SER A 403 40.08 14.17 13.70
N GLU A 404 39.01 13.40 13.90
CA GLU A 404 37.87 13.79 14.71
C GLU A 404 37.53 12.78 15.81
N THR A 405 36.70 13.19 16.76
CA THR A 405 36.27 12.31 17.87
C THR A 405 34.80 11.95 17.72
N LEU A 406 34.54 10.69 17.39
CA LEU A 406 33.21 10.10 17.47
C LEU A 406 32.85 9.81 18.93
N ARG A 407 31.70 10.29 19.39
CA ARG A 407 31.14 9.98 20.71
C ARG A 407 29.86 9.20 20.56
N ILE A 408 29.74 8.10 21.31
CA ILE A 408 28.55 7.27 21.34
C ILE A 408 27.90 7.39 22.71
N PHE A 409 26.63 7.77 22.73
CA PHE A 409 25.79 7.89 23.91
C PHE A 409 24.71 6.81 23.91
N VAL A 410 24.43 6.27 25.10
CA VAL A 410 23.35 5.32 25.35
C VAL A 410 22.41 5.93 26.38
N SER A 411 21.19 6.23 25.97
CA SER A 411 20.15 6.90 26.76
C SER A 411 20.67 8.16 27.48
N GLY A 412 21.47 8.96 26.78
CA GLY A 412 22.04 10.23 27.25
C GLY A 412 23.35 10.12 28.03
N GLN A 413 23.85 8.91 28.31
CA GLN A 413 25.15 8.71 28.97
C GLN A 413 26.22 8.37 27.94
N LEU A 414 27.40 9.00 28.04
CA LEU A 414 28.54 8.68 27.17
C LEU A 414 28.98 7.24 27.44
N PHE A 415 28.91 6.40 26.41
CA PHE A 415 29.31 5.00 26.47
C PHE A 415 30.76 4.81 26.06
N THR A 416 31.16 5.38 24.93
CA THR A 416 32.54 5.33 24.44
C THR A 416 32.84 6.52 23.53
N TYR A 417 34.13 6.77 23.30
CA TYR A 417 34.62 7.68 22.28
C TYR A 417 35.71 7.02 21.44
N ILE A 418 35.81 7.40 20.18
CA ILE A 418 36.76 6.85 19.20
C ILE A 418 37.41 8.01 18.49
N ILE A 419 38.73 7.97 18.37
CA ILE A 419 39.48 8.94 17.56
C ILE A 419 39.54 8.38 16.14
N LEU A 420 38.96 9.10 15.19
CA LEU A 420 38.96 8.75 13.78
C LEU A 420 40.27 9.21 13.14
N ASN A 421 40.82 8.35 12.28
CA ASN A 421 41.94 8.74 11.44
C ASN A 421 41.47 9.73 10.36
N PRO A 422 42.38 10.56 9.79
CA PRO A 422 42.05 11.39 8.63
C PRO A 422 41.49 10.54 7.50
N MET A 423 40.28 10.83 7.04
CA MET A 423 39.60 10.08 5.99
C MET A 423 39.82 10.75 4.63
N PRO A 424 40.48 10.12 3.64
CA PRO A 424 40.49 10.58 2.26
C PRO A 424 39.12 10.99 1.69
N PHE A 425 39.16 11.81 0.63
CA PHE A 425 37.98 12.22 -0.12
C PHE A 425 37.15 11.01 -0.59
N LEU A 426 35.83 11.07 -0.38
CA LEU A 426 34.86 9.99 -0.64
C LEU A 426 35.06 8.67 0.12
N GLU A 427 35.93 8.64 1.13
CA GLU A 427 36.07 7.45 1.94
C GLU A 427 34.81 7.20 2.78
N LEU A 428 34.46 5.92 2.90
CA LEU A 428 33.39 5.42 3.76
C LEU A 428 34.02 4.44 4.75
N GLU A 429 34.00 4.78 6.03
CA GLU A 429 34.45 3.91 7.11
C GLU A 429 33.25 3.26 7.81
N THR A 430 33.35 1.96 8.10
CA THR A 430 32.34 1.21 8.85
C THR A 430 32.92 0.77 10.18
N LEU A 431 32.37 1.29 11.27
CA LEU A 431 32.81 0.97 12.63
C LEU A 431 31.88 -0.04 13.27
N HIS A 432 32.47 -1.08 13.86
CA HIS A 432 31.76 -2.11 14.60
C HIS A 432 32.03 -1.98 16.10
N LEU A 433 30.97 -1.87 16.89
CA LEU A 433 31.01 -1.75 18.34
C LEU A 433 30.14 -2.81 19.00
N ARG A 434 30.45 -3.17 20.23
CA ARG A 434 29.65 -4.09 21.04
C ARG A 434 29.20 -3.36 22.30
N LEU A 435 27.89 -3.27 22.47
CA LEU A 435 27.25 -2.66 23.63
C LEU A 435 26.52 -3.76 24.42
N CYS A 436 26.82 -3.90 25.70
CA CYS A 436 25.99 -4.72 26.58
C CYS A 436 24.68 -3.99 26.88
N ILE A 437 23.55 -4.66 26.67
CA ILE A 437 22.23 -4.07 26.90
C ILE A 437 21.95 -4.03 28.41
N PRO A 438 21.23 -3.01 28.89
CA PRO A 438 20.80 -2.94 30.28
C PRO A 438 20.05 -4.19 30.77
N GLU A 439 20.21 -4.53 32.05
CA GLU A 439 19.53 -5.66 32.72
C GLU A 439 18.01 -5.51 32.87
N THR A 440 17.43 -4.45 32.32
CA THR A 440 15.98 -4.17 32.44
C THR A 440 15.37 -3.85 31.09
N ALA A 441 14.14 -4.32 30.87
CA ALA A 441 13.37 -4.03 29.67
C ALA A 441 12.99 -2.55 29.61
N ARG A 442 13.43 -1.87 28.55
CA ARG A 442 13.22 -0.43 28.31
C ARG A 442 13.52 -0.08 26.86
N VAL A 443 13.18 1.13 26.44
CA VAL A 443 13.72 1.70 25.21
C VAL A 443 15.11 2.28 25.51
N ILE A 444 16.10 1.91 24.70
CA ILE A 444 17.42 2.53 24.69
C ILE A 444 17.53 3.45 23.49
N ASN A 445 18.11 4.64 23.70
CA ASN A 445 18.35 5.61 22.64
C ASN A 445 19.86 5.70 22.40
N LEU A 446 20.30 5.28 21.23
CA LEU A 446 21.67 5.41 20.78
C LEU A 446 21.81 6.73 20.05
N VAL A 447 22.83 7.49 20.40
CA VAL A 447 23.19 8.72 19.70
C VAL A 447 24.67 8.70 19.43
N ALA A 448 25.05 8.81 18.18
CA ALA A 448 26.42 9.04 17.75
C ALA A 448 26.55 10.52 17.38
N THR A 449 27.64 11.16 17.80
CA THR A 449 27.94 12.55 17.47
C THR A 449 29.39 12.71 17.05
N LEU A 450 29.62 13.42 15.96
CA LEU A 450 30.90 14.03 15.61
C LEU A 450 30.98 15.44 16.19
N SER A 451 32.17 16.05 16.11
CA SER A 451 32.35 17.41 16.57
C SER A 451 33.51 18.05 15.82
N GLY A 452 33.24 19.17 15.16
CA GLY A 452 34.29 20.09 14.71
C GLY A 452 34.47 20.21 13.21
N ASP A 453 33.56 19.65 12.39
CA ASP A 453 33.56 19.84 10.95
C ASP A 453 32.78 21.11 10.53
N ASN A 454 32.59 21.30 9.23
CA ASN A 454 31.89 22.47 8.69
C ASN A 454 30.37 22.29 8.55
N ASN A 455 29.82 21.09 8.80
CA ASN A 455 28.42 20.74 8.57
C ASN A 455 27.76 20.10 9.81
N PRO A 456 27.21 20.89 10.75
CA PRO A 456 26.61 20.33 11.96
C PRO A 456 25.31 19.53 11.73
N TYR A 457 24.76 19.51 10.51
CA TYR A 457 23.45 18.87 10.23
C TYR A 457 23.55 17.36 9.99
N ASN A 458 24.72 16.85 9.62
CA ASN A 458 24.99 15.42 9.40
C ASN A 458 25.89 14.81 10.49
N ASP A 459 26.37 15.61 11.44
CA ASP A 459 27.19 15.23 12.60
C ASP A 459 26.53 14.28 13.61
N THR A 460 25.23 14.02 13.49
CA THR A 460 24.48 13.21 14.46
C THR A 460 23.71 12.10 13.77
N ALA A 461 23.85 10.88 14.31
CA ALA A 461 23.02 9.73 13.98
C ALA A 461 22.34 9.21 15.25
N CYS A 462 21.05 8.87 15.15
CA CYS A 462 20.24 8.41 16.27
C CYS A 462 19.57 7.07 15.93
N PHE A 463 19.44 6.19 16.92
CA PHE A 463 18.68 4.95 16.78
C PHE A 463 18.01 4.58 18.10
N SER A 464 16.77 4.09 18.05
CA SER A 464 16.05 3.63 19.25
C SER A 464 15.78 2.14 19.17
N GLN A 465 16.29 1.37 20.13
CA GLN A 465 16.01 -0.05 20.26
C GLN A 465 15.09 -0.29 21.45
N ARG A 466 14.01 -1.05 21.26
CA ARG A 466 13.23 -1.57 22.39
C ARG A 466 13.85 -2.88 22.89
N ILE A 467 14.13 -2.92 24.18
CA ILE A 467 14.51 -4.14 24.91
C ILE A 467 13.25 -4.70 25.52
N HIS A 468 12.89 -5.89 25.05
CA HIS A 468 11.67 -6.58 25.40
C HIS A 468 11.84 -7.42 26.67
N ARG A 469 10.76 -7.60 27.41
CA ARG A 469 10.69 -8.61 28.46
C ARG A 469 9.89 -9.81 27.99
N HIS A 470 10.23 -10.99 28.49
CA HIS A 470 9.35 -12.14 28.42
C HIS A 470 8.05 -11.84 29.20
N CYS A 471 6.93 -12.25 28.64
CA CYS A 471 5.61 -12.14 29.24
C CYS A 471 4.87 -13.46 29.08
N ARG A 472 4.25 -13.95 30.15
CA ARG A 472 3.29 -15.05 30.08
C ARG A 472 1.90 -14.50 29.79
N VAL A 473 1.23 -15.05 28.77
CA VAL A 473 -0.22 -14.88 28.61
C VAL A 473 -0.91 -16.16 28.99
N GLY A 474 -1.50 -16.18 30.17
CA GLY A 474 -2.34 -17.26 30.65
C GLY A 474 -3.82 -16.98 30.40
N GLY A 475 -4.65 -18.00 30.54
CA GLY A 475 -6.08 -17.77 30.50
C GLY A 475 -6.88 -19.04 30.44
N ILE A 476 -8.19 -18.85 30.29
CA ILE A 476 -9.16 -19.92 30.12
C ILE A 476 -10.06 -19.60 28.92
N LEU A 477 -10.33 -20.61 28.10
CA LEU A 477 -11.29 -20.55 27.00
C LEU A 477 -12.57 -21.27 27.41
N MET A 478 -13.67 -20.53 27.47
CA MET A 478 -14.98 -21.06 27.82
C MET A 478 -15.97 -20.89 26.67
N ASP A 479 -16.98 -21.76 26.64
CA ASP A 479 -18.17 -21.56 25.83
C ASP A 479 -18.93 -20.34 26.34
N SER A 480 -19.27 -19.40 25.46
CA SER A 480 -20.04 -18.21 25.81
C SER A 480 -21.46 -18.50 26.29
N VAL A 481 -22.00 -19.68 25.98
CA VAL A 481 -23.38 -20.05 26.34
C VAL A 481 -23.41 -20.91 27.61
N THR A 482 -22.59 -21.95 27.68
CA THR A 482 -22.63 -22.93 28.79
C THR A 482 -21.58 -22.70 29.88
N SER A 483 -20.64 -21.78 29.65
CA SER A 483 -19.46 -21.55 30.50
C SER A 483 -18.58 -22.80 30.70
N GLN A 484 -18.77 -23.84 29.88
CA GLN A 484 -17.95 -25.04 29.93
C GLN A 484 -16.60 -24.82 29.23
N PRO A 485 -15.52 -25.49 29.68
CA PRO A 485 -14.23 -25.48 28.99
C PRO A 485 -14.32 -25.85 27.51
N VAL A 486 -13.52 -25.19 26.68
CA VAL A 486 -13.44 -25.48 25.24
C VAL A 486 -12.01 -25.84 24.84
N THR A 487 -11.89 -26.99 24.17
CA THR A 487 -10.65 -27.40 23.51
C THR A 487 -10.43 -26.59 22.23
N ALA A 488 -9.30 -25.90 22.14
CA ALA A 488 -8.91 -25.10 20.99
C ALA A 488 -7.39 -24.99 20.86
N GLN A 489 -6.92 -24.89 19.62
CA GLN A 489 -5.57 -24.41 19.36
C GLN A 489 -5.56 -22.88 19.41
N ILE A 490 -4.72 -22.30 20.25
CA ILE A 490 -4.50 -20.86 20.35
C ILE A 490 -3.13 -20.56 19.76
N ILE A 491 -3.09 -19.64 18.81
CA ILE A 491 -1.87 -19.27 18.06
C ILE A 491 -1.63 -17.77 18.23
N ALA A 492 -0.44 -17.40 18.68
CA ALA A 492 0.00 -16.03 18.78
C ALA A 492 0.97 -15.68 17.65
N ARG A 493 0.75 -14.52 17.02
CA ARG A 493 1.67 -13.91 16.07
C ARG A 493 1.97 -12.50 16.51
N LEU A 494 3.23 -12.08 16.46
CA LEU A 494 3.56 -10.67 16.64
C LEU A 494 2.82 -9.86 15.58
N LEU A 495 2.24 -8.71 15.95
CA LEU A 495 1.42 -7.91 15.05
C LEU A 495 2.15 -7.64 13.73
N ASN A 496 1.46 -7.78 12.61
CA ASN A 496 1.98 -7.65 11.24
C ASN A 496 3.02 -8.69 10.81
N ARG A 497 3.33 -9.71 11.61
CA ARG A 497 4.16 -10.85 11.21
C ARG A 497 3.30 -12.08 10.95
N GLN A 498 3.66 -12.86 9.92
CA GLN A 498 2.96 -14.10 9.56
C GLN A 498 3.45 -15.32 10.36
N THR A 499 4.68 -15.25 10.88
CA THR A 499 5.32 -16.30 11.67
C THR A 499 4.60 -16.51 12.99
N ILE A 500 4.35 -17.78 13.33
CA ILE A 500 3.84 -18.14 14.65
C ILE A 500 4.94 -17.86 15.67
N TRP A 501 4.61 -17.06 16.68
CA TRP A 501 5.49 -16.78 17.80
C TRP A 501 5.43 -17.92 18.81
N ASP A 502 4.21 -18.24 19.24
CA ASP A 502 3.93 -19.34 20.14
C ASP A 502 2.53 -19.88 19.87
N SER A 503 2.28 -21.12 20.25
CA SER A 503 0.95 -21.73 20.19
C SER A 503 0.79 -22.82 21.23
N CYS A 504 -0.42 -22.98 21.72
CA CYS A 504 -0.77 -24.06 22.65
C CYS A 504 -2.17 -24.61 22.34
N VAL A 505 -2.49 -25.74 22.95
CA VAL A 505 -3.85 -26.30 22.96
C VAL A 505 -4.38 -26.16 24.38
N THR A 506 -5.64 -25.73 24.51
CA THR A 506 -6.27 -25.64 25.82
C THR A 506 -6.40 -27.02 26.47
N ASP A 507 -6.20 -27.10 27.79
CA ASP A 507 -6.35 -28.34 28.54
C ASP A 507 -7.82 -28.74 28.73
N SER A 508 -8.08 -29.83 29.47
CA SER A 508 -9.45 -30.30 29.78
C SER A 508 -10.29 -29.30 30.59
N CYS A 509 -9.63 -28.37 31.28
CA CYS A 509 -10.25 -27.28 32.03
C CYS A 509 -10.32 -25.99 31.19
N GLY A 510 -9.90 -26.02 29.92
CA GLY A 510 -9.91 -24.88 29.02
C GLY A 510 -8.75 -23.92 29.24
N ASN A 511 -7.82 -24.22 30.14
CA ASN A 511 -6.70 -23.35 30.43
C ASN A 511 -5.69 -23.37 29.30
N PHE A 512 -5.03 -22.24 29.10
CA PHE A 512 -3.92 -22.11 28.18
C PHE A 512 -2.82 -21.21 28.75
N SER A 513 -1.63 -21.33 28.19
CA SER A 513 -0.48 -20.48 28.51
C SER A 513 0.36 -20.29 27.26
N LEU A 514 0.80 -19.06 27.03
CA LEU A 514 1.66 -18.65 25.93
C LEU A 514 2.86 -17.86 26.48
N ASN A 515 4.04 -18.07 25.90
CA ASN A 515 5.27 -17.36 26.20
C ASN A 515 5.52 -16.29 25.12
N LEU A 516 5.13 -15.06 25.44
CA LEU A 516 5.18 -13.91 24.55
C LEU A 516 6.22 -12.89 25.04
N ILE A 517 6.16 -11.68 24.48
CA ILE A 517 6.95 -10.53 24.90
C ILE A 517 6.04 -9.33 25.14
N ASP A 518 6.59 -8.25 25.70
CA ASP A 518 5.84 -7.03 25.95
C ASP A 518 5.50 -6.24 24.68
N SER A 519 4.55 -6.75 23.88
CA SER A 519 4.21 -6.21 22.56
C SER A 519 2.74 -6.44 22.19
N LEU A 520 2.40 -6.10 20.94
CA LEU A 520 1.11 -6.35 20.33
C LEU A 520 1.13 -7.68 19.57
N PHE A 521 0.15 -8.54 19.85
CA PHE A 521 -0.01 -9.83 19.20
C PHE A 521 -1.37 -9.94 18.53
N THR A 522 -1.44 -10.64 17.40
CA THR A 522 -2.69 -11.19 16.88
C THR A 522 -2.85 -12.61 17.41
N LEU A 523 -3.89 -12.84 18.19
CA LEU A 523 -4.27 -14.18 18.65
C LEU A 523 -5.30 -14.78 17.69
N THR A 524 -5.05 -16.02 17.26
CA THR A 524 -6.01 -16.84 16.50
C THR A 524 -6.47 -17.99 17.37
N ILE A 525 -7.77 -18.05 17.68
CA ILE A 525 -8.39 -19.18 18.37
C ILE A 525 -9.00 -20.09 17.31
N LYS A 526 -8.56 -21.35 17.27
CA LYS A 526 -9.11 -22.41 16.42
C LYS A 526 -9.76 -23.48 17.32
N PRO A 527 -11.01 -23.26 17.75
CA PRO A 527 -11.73 -24.24 18.55
C PRO A 527 -12.21 -25.42 17.69
N ALA A 528 -12.50 -26.55 18.33
CA ALA A 528 -13.20 -27.65 17.67
C ALA A 528 -14.63 -27.25 17.27
N VAL A 529 -15.24 -27.99 16.33
CA VAL A 529 -16.68 -27.91 16.07
C VAL A 529 -17.44 -28.11 17.40
N PRO A 530 -18.44 -27.27 17.72
CA PRO A 530 -19.23 -26.44 16.80
C PRO A 530 -18.87 -24.96 16.78
N TYR A 531 -17.72 -24.54 17.35
CA TYR A 531 -17.37 -23.12 17.48
C TYR A 531 -16.64 -22.59 16.24
N TYR A 532 -16.77 -21.28 15.96
CA TYR A 532 -16.06 -20.65 14.84
C TYR A 532 -14.71 -20.07 15.25
N ARG A 533 -13.82 -19.94 14.26
CA ARG A 533 -12.48 -19.35 14.44
C ARG A 533 -12.59 -17.87 14.77
N ARG A 534 -11.78 -17.38 15.72
CA ARG A 534 -11.72 -15.95 16.07
C ARG A 534 -10.31 -15.40 16.00
N TYR A 535 -10.25 -14.11 15.67
CA TYR A 535 -9.02 -13.31 15.63
C TYR A 535 -9.21 -12.07 16.50
N PHE A 536 -8.20 -11.69 17.27
CA PHE A 536 -8.19 -10.42 17.98
C PHE A 536 -6.76 -9.94 18.21
N CYS A 537 -6.60 -8.63 18.34
CA CYS A 537 -5.34 -8.01 18.73
C CYS A 537 -5.29 -7.93 20.26
N LEU A 538 -4.17 -8.36 20.84
CA LEU A 538 -3.90 -8.33 22.27
C LEU A 538 -2.64 -7.51 22.52
N ALA A 539 -2.76 -6.49 23.38
CA ALA A 539 -1.61 -5.84 23.96
C ALA A 539 -1.16 -6.62 25.19
N VAL A 540 0.11 -7.03 25.19
CA VAL A 540 0.74 -7.77 26.29
C VAL A 540 1.74 -6.81 26.92
N PRO A 541 1.38 -5.96 27.88
CA PRO A 541 2.36 -5.08 28.50
C PRO A 541 3.22 -5.83 29.52
N ARG A 542 2.70 -6.89 30.13
CA ARG A 542 3.28 -7.72 31.20
C ARG A 542 2.58 -9.08 31.21
N ASP A 543 2.92 -9.94 32.17
CA ASP A 543 2.14 -11.14 32.44
C ASP A 543 0.66 -10.82 32.57
N THR A 544 -0.16 -11.52 31.79
CA THR A 544 -1.58 -11.22 31.63
C THR A 544 -2.37 -12.51 31.65
N ASP A 545 -3.38 -12.58 32.51
CA ASP A 545 -4.40 -13.64 32.46
C ASP A 545 -5.67 -13.09 31.80
N ILE A 546 -6.22 -13.84 30.83
CA ILE A 546 -7.41 -13.44 30.07
C ILE A 546 -8.48 -14.55 30.06
N VAL A 547 -9.74 -14.14 29.98
CA VAL A 547 -10.85 -15.05 29.69
C VAL A 547 -11.24 -14.87 28.24
N LEU A 548 -11.18 -15.97 27.49
CA LEU A 548 -11.60 -16.01 26.10
C LEU A 548 -12.94 -16.73 26.00
N LEU A 549 -13.81 -16.23 25.11
CA LEU A 549 -15.11 -16.83 24.86
C LEU A 549 -15.19 -17.40 23.45
N ALA A 550 -15.41 -18.72 23.38
CA ALA A 550 -15.75 -19.44 22.17
C ALA A 550 -17.26 -19.38 21.95
N ASN A 551 -17.66 -18.85 20.81
CA ASN A 551 -19.07 -18.74 20.43
C ASN A 551 -19.42 -19.87 19.46
N PRO A 552 -20.55 -20.58 19.66
CA PRO A 552 -21.00 -21.56 18.68
C PRO A 552 -21.22 -20.91 17.31
N ALA A 553 -20.85 -21.61 16.24
CA ALA A 553 -21.06 -21.14 14.88
C ALA A 553 -22.55 -21.13 14.53
N GLN A 554 -22.92 -20.28 13.57
CA GLN A 554 -24.26 -20.27 12.99
C GLN A 554 -24.42 -21.44 12.02
N VAL A 555 -23.39 -21.73 11.23
CA VAL A 555 -23.40 -22.73 10.16
C VAL A 555 -22.21 -23.68 10.31
N LEU A 556 -22.46 -24.98 10.12
CA LEU A 556 -21.41 -25.98 9.91
C LEU A 556 -21.28 -26.27 8.41
N ILE A 557 -20.09 -26.09 7.87
CA ILE A 557 -19.74 -26.49 6.51
C ILE A 557 -19.06 -27.86 6.57
N ILE A 558 -19.58 -28.83 5.83
CA ILE A 558 -19.01 -30.16 5.70
C ILE A 558 -18.50 -30.34 4.27
N ASN A 559 -17.20 -30.60 4.16
CA ASN A 559 -16.57 -30.96 2.91
C ASN A 559 -16.40 -32.48 2.80
N SER A 560 -17.03 -33.06 1.78
CA SER A 560 -16.82 -34.45 1.35
C SER A 560 -15.96 -34.58 0.09
N ASP A 561 -15.58 -33.46 -0.54
CA ASP A 561 -14.65 -33.45 -1.68
C ASP A 561 -13.23 -33.86 -1.27
N THR A 562 -12.66 -34.82 -2.00
CA THR A 562 -11.37 -35.45 -1.69
C THR A 562 -10.16 -34.52 -1.86
N LEU A 563 -10.26 -33.44 -2.63
CA LEU A 563 -9.15 -32.52 -2.91
C LEU A 563 -9.13 -31.33 -1.96
N ASP A 564 -10.25 -31.00 -1.32
CA ASP A 564 -10.40 -29.92 -0.33
C ASP A 564 -9.94 -28.53 -0.83
N THR A 565 -10.11 -28.25 -2.12
CA THR A 565 -9.73 -26.97 -2.73
C THR A 565 -10.89 -25.98 -2.84
N LEU A 566 -12.13 -26.44 -2.59
CA LEU A 566 -13.35 -25.68 -2.91
C LEU A 566 -13.98 -24.95 -1.72
N ALA A 567 -13.50 -25.21 -0.50
CA ALA A 567 -14.06 -24.61 0.72
C ALA A 567 -14.09 -23.08 0.69
N PHE A 568 -13.11 -22.44 0.05
CA PHE A 568 -13.00 -20.99 -0.05
C PHE A 568 -14.26 -20.34 -0.65
N TYR A 569 -14.91 -20.97 -1.64
CA TYR A 569 -16.12 -20.45 -2.28
C TYR A 569 -17.31 -20.34 -1.32
N TYR A 570 -17.34 -21.18 -0.29
CA TYR A 570 -18.35 -21.16 0.76
C TYR A 570 -17.96 -20.18 1.85
N THR A 571 -16.74 -20.29 2.37
CA THR A 571 -16.27 -19.47 3.50
C THR A 571 -16.24 -17.99 3.16
N SER A 572 -15.70 -17.61 1.98
CA SER A 572 -15.66 -16.21 1.56
C SER A 572 -17.05 -15.61 1.36
N THR A 573 -18.01 -16.46 0.96
CA THR A 573 -19.40 -16.06 0.77
C THR A 573 -20.09 -15.81 2.11
N LEU A 574 -19.88 -16.69 3.09
CA LEU A 574 -20.42 -16.53 4.44
C LEU A 574 -19.77 -15.36 5.19
N ASP A 575 -18.46 -15.15 5.00
CA ASP A 575 -17.74 -13.99 5.53
C ASP A 575 -18.33 -12.68 4.99
N SER A 576 -18.67 -12.64 3.69
CA SER A 576 -19.34 -11.48 3.07
C SER A 576 -20.74 -11.20 3.63
N LEU A 577 -21.40 -12.23 4.17
CA LEU A 577 -22.72 -12.16 4.80
C LEU A 577 -22.63 -11.94 6.33
N ASN A 578 -21.42 -11.78 6.89
CA ASN A 578 -21.19 -11.77 8.34
C ASN A 578 -21.80 -12.97 9.06
N THR A 579 -21.87 -14.13 8.39
CA THR A 579 -22.39 -15.37 8.96
C THR A 579 -21.24 -16.20 9.51
N ASN A 580 -21.20 -16.41 10.83
CA ASN A 580 -20.12 -17.15 11.48
C ASN A 580 -20.24 -18.65 11.18
N TRP A 581 -19.13 -19.28 10.76
CA TRP A 581 -19.12 -20.68 10.33
C TRP A 581 -18.01 -21.49 11.00
N CYS A 582 -18.24 -22.78 11.15
CA CYS A 582 -17.21 -23.77 11.44
C CYS A 582 -17.14 -24.78 10.29
N TYR A 583 -16.01 -25.45 10.16
CA TYR A 583 -15.68 -26.26 8.98
C TYR A 583 -15.16 -27.63 9.39
N TRP A 584 -15.69 -28.68 8.75
CA TRP A 584 -15.26 -30.05 8.91
C TRP A 584 -14.94 -30.67 7.56
N SER A 585 -13.72 -31.18 7.39
CA SER A 585 -13.29 -31.88 6.18
C SER A 585 -13.23 -33.37 6.47
N ILE A 586 -14.10 -34.16 5.83
CA ILE A 586 -14.12 -35.61 6.03
C ILE A 586 -12.77 -36.24 5.65
N PRO A 587 -12.14 -35.89 4.50
CA PRO A 587 -10.82 -36.43 4.14
C PRO A 587 -9.71 -36.15 5.17
N ARG A 588 -9.80 -35.05 5.92
CA ARG A 588 -8.76 -34.67 6.90
C ARG A 588 -9.09 -35.01 8.35
N ASN A 589 -10.38 -35.01 8.70
CA ASN A 589 -10.84 -35.07 10.08
C ASN A 589 -11.59 -36.38 10.40
N GLY A 590 -11.96 -37.16 9.37
CA GLY A 590 -12.74 -38.38 9.55
C GLY A 590 -14.24 -38.11 9.78
N PRO A 591 -14.95 -39.02 10.49
CA PRO A 591 -16.40 -38.93 10.67
C PRO A 591 -16.86 -37.62 11.30
N VAL A 592 -17.98 -37.06 10.81
CA VAL A 592 -18.54 -35.81 11.30
C VAL A 592 -19.04 -35.96 12.74
N PRO A 593 -18.72 -35.04 13.66
CA PRO A 593 -19.17 -35.11 15.05
C PRO A 593 -20.62 -34.61 15.20
N TYR A 594 -21.59 -35.36 14.66
CA TYR A 594 -23.02 -34.97 14.62
C TYR A 594 -23.62 -34.61 15.98
N HIS A 595 -23.14 -35.21 17.07
CA HIS A 595 -23.57 -34.89 18.45
C HIS A 595 -23.38 -33.41 18.84
N THR A 596 -22.49 -32.68 18.15
CA THR A 596 -22.22 -31.24 18.39
C THR A 596 -23.14 -30.30 17.61
N THR A 597 -23.84 -30.80 16.58
CA THR A 597 -24.62 -29.97 15.63
C THR A 597 -25.86 -29.32 16.26
N SER A 598 -26.37 -29.87 17.36
CA SER A 598 -27.46 -29.29 18.16
C SER A 598 -27.09 -27.94 18.78
N ARG A 599 -25.79 -27.65 18.91
CA ARG A 599 -25.28 -26.41 19.51
C ARG A 599 -25.03 -25.29 18.49
N LEU A 600 -25.19 -25.56 17.20
CA LEU A 600 -25.11 -24.53 16.17
C LEU A 600 -26.27 -23.53 16.34
N GLN A 601 -25.99 -22.23 16.27
CA GLN A 601 -26.99 -21.19 16.57
C GLN A 601 -28.20 -21.25 15.62
N HIS A 602 -27.97 -21.49 14.32
CA HIS A 602 -29.05 -21.61 13.32
C HIS A 602 -29.42 -23.06 12.99
N ARG A 603 -28.75 -24.03 13.62
CA ARG A 603 -28.89 -25.46 13.32
C ARG A 603 -28.85 -25.75 11.82
N THR A 604 -27.90 -25.13 11.11
CA THR A 604 -27.74 -25.25 9.66
C THR A 604 -26.44 -25.96 9.30
N ILE A 605 -26.54 -26.95 8.41
CA ILE A 605 -25.41 -27.65 7.79
C ILE A 605 -25.40 -27.35 6.29
N ILE A 606 -24.24 -26.96 5.77
CA ILE A 606 -23.96 -26.90 4.34
C ILE A 606 -23.07 -28.11 4.02
N TRP A 607 -23.60 -29.06 3.26
CA TRP A 607 -22.85 -30.20 2.74
C TRP A 607 -22.47 -29.96 1.30
N PHE A 608 -21.17 -30.11 0.98
CA PHE A 608 -20.72 -30.13 -0.40
C PHE A 608 -19.82 -31.30 -0.75
N SER A 609 -19.98 -31.82 -1.97
CA SER A 609 -19.19 -32.95 -2.52
C SER A 609 -18.20 -32.54 -3.61
N GLY A 610 -18.25 -31.30 -4.09
CA GLY A 610 -17.31 -30.79 -5.08
C GLY A 610 -17.28 -31.68 -6.33
N ASN A 611 -16.12 -32.24 -6.63
CA ASN A 611 -15.87 -33.04 -7.82
C ASN A 611 -16.19 -34.53 -7.67
N VAL A 612 -16.55 -34.98 -6.48
CA VAL A 612 -16.77 -36.40 -6.17
C VAL A 612 -17.98 -36.95 -6.94
N ALA A 613 -17.85 -38.15 -7.49
CA ALA A 613 -18.91 -38.85 -8.22
C ALA A 613 -19.46 -40.09 -7.50
N THR A 614 -18.75 -40.58 -6.47
CA THR A 614 -19.12 -41.74 -5.66
C THR A 614 -18.85 -41.44 -4.20
N GLN A 615 -19.71 -41.89 -3.29
CA GLN A 615 -19.69 -41.48 -1.89
C GLN A 615 -19.87 -39.96 -1.72
N THR A 616 -20.69 -39.34 -2.56
CA THR A 616 -20.98 -37.89 -2.48
C THR A 616 -21.61 -37.53 -1.14
N ILE A 617 -22.41 -38.45 -0.57
CA ILE A 617 -22.84 -38.46 0.82
C ILE A 617 -22.75 -39.92 1.31
N PRO A 618 -21.74 -40.27 2.14
CA PRO A 618 -21.60 -41.64 2.64
C PRO A 618 -22.82 -42.12 3.44
N ALA A 619 -23.14 -43.42 3.39
CA ALA A 619 -24.37 -43.96 4.02
C ALA A 619 -24.50 -43.65 5.52
N GLN A 620 -23.39 -43.68 6.27
CA GLN A 620 -23.36 -43.31 7.70
C GLN A 620 -23.76 -41.84 7.96
N ASP A 621 -23.43 -40.96 7.02
CA ASP A 621 -23.73 -39.54 7.08
C ASP A 621 -25.17 -39.28 6.64
N GLN A 622 -25.70 -40.07 5.69
CA GLN A 622 -27.11 -40.00 5.28
C GLN A 622 -28.05 -40.22 6.47
N ASP A 623 -27.85 -41.28 7.26
CA ASP A 623 -28.69 -41.57 8.43
C ASP A 623 -28.61 -40.45 9.48
N SER A 624 -27.40 -39.90 9.69
CA SER A 624 -27.16 -38.82 10.65
C SER A 624 -27.81 -37.50 10.21
N LEU A 625 -27.78 -37.18 8.91
CA LEU A 625 -28.43 -36.01 8.33
C LEU A 625 -29.97 -36.15 8.35
N ILE A 626 -30.50 -37.35 8.12
CA ILE A 626 -31.94 -37.65 8.28
C ILE A 626 -32.37 -37.36 9.72
N GLN A 627 -31.62 -37.86 10.70
CA GLN A 627 -31.91 -37.62 12.11
C GLN A 627 -31.81 -36.13 12.47
N PHE A 628 -30.79 -35.44 11.97
CA PHE A 628 -30.62 -34.01 12.17
C PHE A 628 -31.82 -33.21 11.64
N GLY A 629 -32.28 -33.50 10.42
CA GLY A 629 -33.49 -32.90 9.85
C GLY A 629 -34.74 -33.25 10.66
N ALA A 630 -34.91 -34.51 11.06
CA ALA A 630 -36.05 -34.94 11.89
C ALA A 630 -36.11 -34.20 13.24
N GLN A 631 -34.98 -33.68 13.73
CA GLN A 631 -34.91 -32.83 14.92
C GLN A 631 -35.05 -31.33 14.63
N GLY A 632 -35.45 -30.93 13.42
CA GLY A 632 -35.64 -29.53 13.01
C GLY A 632 -34.38 -28.85 12.46
N GLY A 633 -33.34 -29.61 12.11
CA GLY A 633 -32.13 -29.09 11.48
C GLY A 633 -32.35 -28.66 10.02
N ASN A 634 -31.57 -27.68 9.58
CA ASN A 634 -31.59 -27.11 8.23
C ASN A 634 -30.41 -27.63 7.39
N LEU A 635 -30.66 -28.01 6.15
CA LEU A 635 -29.66 -28.57 5.24
C LEU A 635 -29.60 -27.81 3.92
N LEU A 636 -28.39 -27.44 3.51
CA LEU A 636 -28.07 -27.09 2.13
C LEU A 636 -27.14 -28.17 1.58
N ILE A 637 -27.59 -28.91 0.58
CA ILE A 637 -26.84 -29.97 -0.08
C ILE A 637 -26.50 -29.51 -1.49
N THR A 638 -25.24 -29.59 -1.89
CA THR A 638 -24.78 -29.08 -3.19
C THR A 638 -23.57 -29.85 -3.72
N GLY A 639 -23.53 -30.08 -5.01
CA GLY A 639 -22.45 -30.78 -5.68
C GLY A 639 -22.90 -31.37 -7.01
N GLN A 640 -21.95 -31.78 -7.83
CA GLN A 640 -22.26 -32.58 -9.02
C GLN A 640 -22.46 -34.06 -8.64
N ASN A 641 -23.20 -34.79 -9.48
CA ASN A 641 -23.45 -36.24 -9.40
C ASN A 641 -24.22 -36.73 -8.15
N ILE A 642 -24.60 -35.86 -7.21
CA ILE A 642 -25.29 -36.28 -5.98
C ILE A 642 -26.63 -36.97 -6.31
N ALA A 643 -27.41 -36.43 -7.25
CA ALA A 643 -28.70 -37.02 -7.58
C ALA A 643 -28.54 -38.32 -8.38
N GLU A 644 -27.57 -38.33 -9.31
CA GLU A 644 -27.25 -39.53 -10.10
C GLU A 644 -26.81 -40.69 -9.19
N GLU A 645 -25.90 -40.44 -8.26
CA GLU A 645 -25.40 -41.47 -7.34
C GLU A 645 -26.49 -41.97 -6.39
N LEU A 646 -27.27 -41.05 -5.80
CA LEU A 646 -28.24 -41.37 -4.76
C LEU A 646 -29.64 -41.70 -5.30
N ALA A 647 -29.80 -41.92 -6.60
CA ALA A 647 -31.07 -42.27 -7.22
C ALA A 647 -31.69 -43.50 -6.54
N ARG A 648 -33.00 -43.47 -6.26
CA ARG A 648 -33.75 -44.56 -5.59
C ARG A 648 -33.32 -44.87 -4.15
N THR A 649 -32.50 -44.02 -3.54
CA THR A 649 -32.19 -44.13 -2.10
C THR A 649 -33.26 -43.42 -1.27
N ARG A 650 -33.49 -43.94 -0.06
CA ARG A 650 -34.35 -43.28 0.95
C ARG A 650 -33.88 -41.85 1.27
N PHE A 651 -32.57 -41.61 1.23
CA PHE A 651 -32.03 -40.29 1.50
C PHE A 651 -32.48 -39.27 0.44
N LEU A 652 -32.28 -39.56 -0.85
CA LEU A 652 -32.61 -38.63 -1.92
C LEU A 652 -34.14 -38.53 -2.14
N GLU A 653 -34.82 -39.66 -2.24
CA GLU A 653 -36.24 -39.67 -2.58
C GLU A 653 -37.10 -39.31 -1.37
N ASP A 654 -36.97 -40.02 -0.24
CA ASP A 654 -37.88 -39.87 0.91
C ASP A 654 -37.53 -38.70 1.83
N PHE A 655 -36.24 -38.39 2.02
CA PHE A 655 -35.80 -37.32 2.93
C PHE A 655 -35.57 -35.99 2.22
N VAL A 656 -34.74 -35.94 1.18
CA VAL A 656 -34.52 -34.72 0.39
C VAL A 656 -35.77 -34.36 -0.44
N GLY A 657 -36.53 -35.36 -0.90
CA GLY A 657 -37.73 -35.15 -1.72
C GLY A 657 -37.39 -34.90 -3.18
N CYS A 658 -36.37 -35.59 -3.71
CA CYS A 658 -35.82 -35.38 -5.03
C CYS A 658 -35.84 -36.68 -5.83
N ARG A 659 -36.22 -36.62 -7.10
CA ARG A 659 -36.01 -37.70 -8.08
C ARG A 659 -34.95 -37.26 -9.08
N PHE A 660 -34.00 -38.16 -9.36
CA PHE A 660 -33.09 -38.03 -10.48
C PHE A 660 -33.80 -38.40 -11.79
N ASP A 661 -33.76 -37.52 -12.79
CA ASP A 661 -34.35 -37.77 -14.10
C ASP A 661 -33.27 -38.11 -15.15
N SER A 662 -32.18 -37.34 -15.20
CA SER A 662 -31.04 -37.56 -16.13
C SER A 662 -29.80 -36.75 -15.72
N SER A 663 -28.60 -37.12 -16.13
CA SER A 663 -27.36 -36.36 -15.89
C SER A 663 -26.88 -35.60 -17.15
N GLY A 664 -25.81 -34.81 -17.01
CA GLY A 664 -25.10 -34.21 -18.14
C GLY A 664 -25.81 -33.06 -18.85
N TRP A 665 -26.63 -32.26 -18.15
CA TRP A 665 -27.26 -31.09 -18.75
C TRP A 665 -26.22 -30.11 -19.33
N ARG A 666 -26.36 -29.79 -20.63
CA ARG A 666 -25.37 -29.01 -21.40
C ARG A 666 -25.40 -27.50 -21.12
N GLY A 667 -26.53 -26.98 -20.64
CA GLY A 667 -26.67 -25.56 -20.33
C GLY A 667 -25.94 -25.19 -19.04
N PHE A 668 -25.38 -23.99 -19.01
CA PHE A 668 -24.65 -23.48 -17.84
C PHE A 668 -25.42 -22.41 -17.06
N LEU A 669 -26.59 -21.98 -17.54
CA LEU A 669 -27.45 -21.02 -16.84
C LEU A 669 -28.40 -21.73 -15.88
N VAL A 670 -28.65 -21.09 -14.75
CA VAL A 670 -29.62 -21.51 -13.73
C VAL A 670 -30.52 -20.32 -13.43
N MET A 671 -31.82 -20.52 -13.54
CA MET A 671 -32.84 -19.49 -13.42
C MET A 671 -33.79 -19.79 -12.26
N GLY A 672 -34.40 -18.76 -11.71
CA GLY A 672 -35.45 -18.90 -10.71
C GLY A 672 -36.76 -19.44 -11.27
N MET A 673 -37.38 -20.40 -10.58
CA MET A 673 -38.73 -20.87 -10.90
C MET A 673 -39.75 -19.79 -10.54
N ARG A 674 -40.37 -19.15 -11.54
CA ARG A 674 -41.28 -18.01 -11.32
C ARG A 674 -42.51 -18.31 -10.46
N LYS A 675 -42.98 -19.56 -10.45
CA LYS A 675 -44.10 -20.00 -9.60
C LYS A 675 -43.71 -20.25 -8.15
N ASP A 676 -42.42 -20.35 -7.85
CA ASP A 676 -41.92 -20.63 -6.51
C ASP A 676 -41.85 -19.36 -5.64
N SER A 677 -42.02 -19.47 -4.33
CA SER A 677 -42.02 -18.33 -3.41
C SER A 677 -40.65 -17.68 -3.26
N ILE A 678 -39.56 -18.44 -3.37
CA ILE A 678 -38.19 -17.89 -3.34
C ILE A 678 -37.61 -17.80 -4.76
N GLY A 679 -37.91 -18.78 -5.61
CA GLY A 679 -37.41 -18.84 -6.99
C GLY A 679 -37.80 -17.64 -7.83
N ARG A 680 -38.97 -17.02 -7.59
CA ARG A 680 -39.42 -15.84 -8.34
C ARG A 680 -38.45 -14.66 -8.31
N PHE A 681 -37.69 -14.49 -7.23
CA PHE A 681 -36.75 -13.38 -7.04
C PHE A 681 -35.41 -13.59 -7.74
N ILE A 682 -35.10 -14.82 -8.15
CA ILE A 682 -33.83 -15.15 -8.77
C ILE A 682 -33.95 -14.84 -10.27
N SER A 683 -33.25 -13.80 -10.71
CA SER A 683 -33.18 -13.37 -12.10
C SER A 683 -32.43 -14.37 -12.97
N GLY A 684 -31.36 -14.96 -12.42
CA GLY A 684 -30.52 -15.96 -13.05
C GLY A 684 -29.14 -16.03 -12.40
N THR A 685 -28.37 -17.07 -12.69
CA THR A 685 -26.94 -17.20 -12.40
C THR A 685 -26.29 -18.17 -13.40
N ALA A 686 -24.97 -18.28 -13.41
CA ALA A 686 -24.25 -19.25 -14.22
C ALA A 686 -23.46 -20.24 -13.36
N THR A 687 -23.23 -21.43 -13.91
CA THR A 687 -22.48 -22.52 -13.29
C THR A 687 -21.23 -22.88 -14.10
N ALA A 688 -20.80 -21.99 -15.00
CA ALA A 688 -19.55 -22.10 -15.76
C ALA A 688 -18.99 -20.70 -16.03
N GLY A 689 -17.66 -20.58 -16.08
CA GLY A 689 -16.96 -19.33 -16.37
C GLY A 689 -16.95 -18.34 -15.20
N GLY A 690 -16.58 -17.09 -15.52
CA GLY A 690 -16.52 -15.99 -14.56
C GLY A 690 -15.60 -16.29 -13.38
N ASN A 691 -16.05 -15.94 -12.18
CA ASN A 691 -15.36 -16.20 -10.92
C ASN A 691 -15.81 -17.49 -10.22
N GLY A 692 -16.45 -18.42 -10.94
CA GLY A 692 -16.80 -19.75 -10.44
C GLY A 692 -15.59 -20.69 -10.45
N ALA A 693 -15.71 -21.84 -9.78
CA ALA A 693 -14.64 -22.83 -9.70
C ALA A 693 -14.27 -23.53 -11.02
N ASN A 694 -15.05 -23.34 -12.09
CA ASN A 694 -14.84 -23.96 -13.41
C ASN A 694 -14.67 -25.49 -13.38
N ASN A 695 -15.28 -26.14 -12.39
CA ASN A 695 -15.18 -27.57 -12.15
C ASN A 695 -16.49 -28.32 -12.46
N GLN A 696 -17.53 -27.60 -12.91
CA GLN A 696 -18.87 -28.17 -13.10
C GLN A 696 -18.98 -28.99 -14.38
N THR A 697 -18.65 -30.27 -14.28
CA THR A 697 -18.65 -31.25 -15.38
C THR A 697 -19.97 -32.00 -15.53
N SER A 698 -20.71 -32.20 -14.43
CA SER A 698 -22.03 -32.86 -14.45
C SER A 698 -23.09 -31.98 -13.79
N ARG A 699 -24.29 -31.91 -14.37
CA ARG A 699 -25.44 -31.15 -13.89
C ARG A 699 -26.63 -32.08 -13.94
N ASP A 700 -27.14 -32.49 -12.78
CA ASP A 700 -28.23 -33.46 -12.73
C ASP A 700 -29.57 -32.76 -12.94
N VAL A 701 -30.37 -33.28 -13.85
CA VAL A 701 -31.77 -32.90 -14.02
C VAL A 701 -32.59 -33.61 -12.97
N ILE A 702 -33.34 -32.82 -12.20
CA ILE A 702 -34.08 -33.32 -11.05
C ILE A 702 -35.55 -32.89 -11.06
N SER A 703 -36.38 -33.71 -10.43
CA SER A 703 -37.80 -33.44 -10.22
C SER A 703 -38.18 -33.53 -8.73
N PRO A 704 -39.14 -32.71 -8.27
CA PRO A 704 -39.57 -32.74 -6.89
C PRO A 704 -40.44 -33.99 -6.62
N LEU A 705 -40.28 -34.57 -5.43
CA LEU A 705 -41.15 -35.59 -4.85
C LEU A 705 -41.79 -35.07 -3.55
N PHE A 706 -42.90 -35.69 -3.16
CA PHE A 706 -43.63 -35.35 -1.94
C PHE A 706 -43.96 -33.86 -1.87
N ASN A 707 -43.69 -33.21 -0.74
CA ASN A 707 -43.94 -31.80 -0.49
C ASN A 707 -42.73 -30.90 -0.84
N SER A 708 -41.83 -31.33 -1.72
CA SER A 708 -40.76 -30.49 -2.24
C SER A 708 -41.21 -29.63 -3.42
N SER A 709 -40.46 -28.58 -3.73
CA SER A 709 -40.76 -27.67 -4.84
C SER A 709 -39.48 -27.29 -5.57
N LYS A 710 -39.53 -27.25 -6.90
CA LYS A 710 -38.47 -26.66 -7.72
C LYS A 710 -38.43 -25.16 -7.49
N PHE A 711 -37.28 -24.65 -7.08
CA PHE A 711 -37.05 -23.20 -6.99
C PHE A 711 -36.00 -22.71 -8.00
N LEU A 712 -35.17 -23.62 -8.53
CA LEU A 712 -34.23 -23.36 -9.62
C LEU A 712 -34.47 -24.30 -10.79
N VAL A 713 -34.32 -23.76 -12.00
CA VAL A 713 -34.46 -24.48 -13.27
C VAL A 713 -33.30 -24.15 -14.21
N TYR A 714 -32.88 -25.10 -15.02
CA TYR A 714 -31.89 -24.86 -16.08
C TYR A 714 -32.50 -24.21 -17.33
N ASP A 715 -33.79 -24.43 -17.56
CA ASP A 715 -34.54 -23.82 -18.66
C ASP A 715 -35.95 -23.46 -18.17
N THR A 716 -36.33 -22.20 -18.37
CA THR A 716 -37.64 -21.66 -17.97
C THR A 716 -38.78 -22.09 -18.89
N THR A 717 -38.48 -22.60 -20.08
CA THR A 717 -39.48 -23.06 -21.05
C THR A 717 -39.95 -24.47 -20.70
N SER A 718 -39.01 -25.40 -20.57
CA SER A 718 -39.29 -26.78 -20.15
C SER A 718 -39.45 -26.94 -18.63
N ASN A 719 -39.09 -25.93 -17.84
CA ASN A 719 -38.98 -26.01 -16.37
C ASN A 719 -38.09 -27.18 -15.90
N THR A 720 -37.03 -27.47 -16.65
CA THR A 720 -36.04 -28.51 -16.31
C THR A 720 -35.38 -28.18 -14.98
N GLY A 721 -35.48 -29.05 -13.97
CA GLY A 721 -35.09 -28.73 -12.60
C GLY A 721 -33.59 -28.72 -12.34
N ALA A 722 -33.12 -27.70 -11.60
CA ALA A 722 -31.73 -27.51 -11.19
C ALA A 722 -31.55 -27.40 -9.65
N GLY A 723 -32.65 -27.18 -8.93
CA GLY A 723 -32.63 -27.10 -7.48
C GLY A 723 -34.02 -27.18 -6.88
N ILE A 724 -34.13 -27.91 -5.78
CA ILE A 724 -35.38 -28.09 -5.03
C ILE A 724 -35.23 -27.60 -3.60
N ARG A 725 -36.35 -27.25 -3.00
CA ARG A 725 -36.47 -26.96 -1.58
C ARG A 725 -37.60 -27.78 -0.97
N ARG A 726 -37.45 -28.19 0.28
CA ARG A 726 -38.43 -28.97 1.03
C ARG A 726 -38.48 -28.56 2.49
N GLN A 727 -39.68 -28.44 3.03
CA GLN A 727 -39.88 -28.36 4.47
C GLN A 727 -40.42 -29.70 4.97
N ILE A 728 -39.73 -30.32 5.92
CA ILE A 728 -40.16 -31.59 6.53
C ILE A 728 -41.09 -31.31 7.71
N SER A 729 -41.88 -32.32 8.11
CA SER A 729 -42.92 -32.18 9.15
C SER A 729 -42.38 -31.76 10.51
N SER A 730 -41.11 -32.04 10.82
CA SER A 730 -40.41 -31.58 12.02
C SER A 730 -40.09 -30.08 12.03
N GLY A 731 -40.36 -29.36 10.92
CA GLY A 731 -39.99 -27.96 10.74
C GLY A 731 -38.62 -27.75 10.09
N GLY A 732 -37.81 -28.80 9.92
CA GLY A 732 -36.52 -28.72 9.22
C GLY A 732 -36.69 -28.32 7.75
N ARG A 733 -35.70 -27.62 7.21
CA ARG A 733 -35.72 -27.12 5.82
C ARG A 733 -34.51 -27.62 5.05
N ILE A 734 -34.75 -28.11 3.84
CA ILE A 734 -33.73 -28.70 2.98
C ILE A 734 -33.72 -27.94 1.66
N ILE A 735 -32.55 -27.48 1.23
CA ILE A 735 -32.28 -27.04 -0.13
C ILE A 735 -31.31 -28.05 -0.75
N PHE A 736 -31.63 -28.52 -1.95
CA PHE A 736 -30.73 -29.34 -2.74
C PHE A 736 -30.46 -28.68 -4.09
N LEU A 737 -29.19 -28.48 -4.41
CA LEU A 737 -28.69 -28.02 -5.70
C LEU A 737 -28.08 -29.20 -6.44
N SER A 738 -28.56 -29.50 -7.64
CA SER A 738 -28.00 -30.58 -8.49
C SER A 738 -26.73 -30.15 -9.25
N PHE A 739 -26.06 -29.14 -8.73
CA PHE A 739 -24.79 -28.60 -9.19
C PHE A 739 -24.00 -28.08 -7.99
N GLY A 740 -22.69 -27.87 -8.20
CA GLY A 740 -21.79 -27.32 -7.19
C GLY A 740 -21.98 -25.82 -7.01
N PHE A 741 -22.23 -25.38 -5.78
CA PHE A 741 -22.36 -23.97 -5.42
C PHE A 741 -21.07 -23.18 -5.70
N GLU A 742 -19.91 -23.85 -5.62
CA GLU A 742 -18.61 -23.31 -6.00
C GLU A 742 -18.56 -22.83 -7.47
N ALA A 743 -19.39 -23.41 -8.35
CA ALA A 743 -19.46 -23.04 -9.76
C ALA A 743 -20.31 -21.78 -10.02
N VAL A 744 -21.12 -21.36 -9.04
CA VAL A 744 -22.01 -20.19 -9.14
C VAL A 744 -21.18 -18.94 -9.41
N ASN A 745 -21.52 -18.26 -10.50
CA ASN A 745 -20.90 -16.99 -10.89
C ASN A 745 -21.92 -16.07 -11.57
N ARG A 746 -21.62 -14.77 -11.56
CA ARG A 746 -22.37 -13.76 -12.31
C ARG A 746 -21.62 -13.45 -13.60
N PRO A 747 -22.13 -13.83 -14.79
CA PRO A 747 -21.50 -13.48 -16.06
C PRO A 747 -21.42 -11.95 -16.22
N PRO A 748 -20.28 -11.39 -16.69
CA PRO A 748 -20.16 -9.95 -16.93
C PRO A 748 -21.21 -9.40 -17.89
N SER A 749 -21.69 -10.22 -18.83
CA SER A 749 -22.74 -9.88 -19.79
C SER A 749 -24.15 -9.83 -19.21
N ARG A 750 -24.34 -10.24 -17.95
CA ARG A 750 -25.63 -10.31 -17.25
C ARG A 750 -25.52 -9.68 -15.85
N PRO A 751 -25.38 -8.35 -15.76
CA PRO A 751 -25.21 -7.66 -14.48
C PRO A 751 -26.42 -7.79 -13.55
N ASP A 752 -27.60 -8.08 -14.12
CA ASP A 752 -28.86 -8.35 -13.45
C ASP A 752 -28.92 -9.73 -12.77
N TYR A 753 -27.99 -10.63 -13.07
CA TYR A 753 -27.94 -11.97 -12.46
C TYR A 753 -27.40 -11.93 -11.03
N PHE A 754 -27.80 -12.93 -10.26
CA PHE A 754 -27.37 -13.10 -8.88
C PHE A 754 -25.89 -13.45 -8.82
N THR A 755 -25.20 -12.77 -7.92
CA THR A 755 -23.90 -13.20 -7.42
C THR A 755 -24.04 -14.41 -6.51
N ARG A 756 -22.93 -15.11 -6.26
CA ARG A 756 -22.84 -16.19 -5.28
C ARG A 756 -23.33 -15.76 -3.88
N VAL A 757 -22.97 -14.54 -3.47
CA VAL A 757 -23.37 -13.95 -2.18
C VAL A 757 -24.88 -13.77 -2.09
N GLN A 758 -25.50 -13.16 -3.11
CA GLN A 758 -26.96 -12.96 -3.14
C GLN A 758 -27.73 -14.29 -3.16
N LEU A 759 -27.21 -15.30 -3.86
CA LEU A 759 -27.85 -16.62 -3.89
C LEU A 759 -27.76 -17.31 -2.52
N MET A 760 -26.59 -17.29 -1.86
CA MET A 760 -26.43 -17.82 -0.50
C MET A 760 -27.31 -17.10 0.50
N GLU A 761 -27.38 -15.77 0.46
CA GLU A 761 -28.22 -14.94 1.33
C GLU A 761 -29.69 -15.35 1.25
N LEU A 762 -30.21 -15.50 0.03
CA LEU A 762 -31.60 -15.92 -0.18
C LEU A 762 -31.85 -17.35 0.31
N MET A 763 -30.91 -18.27 0.09
CA MET A 763 -31.03 -19.65 0.57
C MET A 763 -30.97 -19.74 2.10
N LEU A 764 -30.03 -19.04 2.73
CA LEU A 764 -29.89 -19.01 4.18
C LEU A 764 -31.08 -18.34 4.85
N SER A 765 -31.59 -17.24 4.29
CA SER A 765 -32.80 -16.59 4.84
C SER A 765 -33.98 -17.56 4.85
N TRP A 766 -34.22 -18.29 3.76
CA TRP A 766 -35.29 -19.30 3.74
C TRP A 766 -35.05 -20.46 4.72
N LEU A 767 -33.82 -20.97 4.81
CA LEU A 767 -33.46 -22.02 5.76
C LEU A 767 -33.68 -21.57 7.20
N ILE A 768 -33.33 -20.34 7.55
CA ILE A 768 -33.35 -19.84 8.94
C ILE A 768 -34.72 -19.28 9.33
N THR A 769 -35.28 -18.33 8.58
CA THR A 769 -36.44 -17.54 9.02
C THR A 769 -37.79 -18.11 8.59
N GLY A 770 -37.88 -18.81 7.46
CA GLY A 770 -39.12 -19.44 6.99
C GLY A 770 -40.15 -18.46 6.49
N THR A 771 -40.22 -18.28 5.18
CA THR A 771 -41.21 -17.37 4.57
C THR A 771 -42.55 -18.07 4.36
N GLY A 772 -43.32 -18.20 5.45
CA GLY A 772 -44.77 -18.41 5.43
C GLY A 772 -45.43 -17.20 6.10
N ILE A 773 -46.28 -16.47 5.38
CA ILE A 773 -46.93 -15.25 5.85
C ILE A 773 -47.99 -15.61 6.90
N GLU A 774 -47.72 -15.33 8.17
CA GLU A 774 -48.71 -14.79 9.10
C GLU A 774 -48.25 -13.36 9.43
N GLU A 775 -49.11 -12.38 9.16
CA GLU A 775 -48.94 -11.02 9.68
C GLU A 775 -49.00 -11.08 11.21
N THR A 776 -47.85 -11.18 11.85
CA THR A 776 -47.66 -10.78 13.24
C THR A 776 -47.13 -9.34 13.24
N PRO A 777 -47.61 -8.51 14.18
CA PRO A 777 -47.57 -7.07 14.07
C PRO A 777 -46.12 -6.60 14.03
N ASN A 778 -45.83 -5.65 13.12
CA ASN A 778 -44.57 -4.92 12.98
C ASN A 778 -43.64 -5.08 14.19
N MET A 779 -42.77 -6.09 14.13
CA MET A 779 -41.50 -5.99 14.84
C MET A 779 -40.78 -4.84 14.15
N PRO A 780 -40.51 -3.72 14.86
CA PRO A 780 -39.77 -2.63 14.25
C PRO A 780 -38.48 -3.22 13.72
N ALA A 781 -38.13 -2.86 12.48
CA ALA A 781 -36.80 -3.11 11.97
C ALA A 781 -35.82 -2.79 13.09
N ILE A 782 -34.93 -3.72 13.45
CA ILE A 782 -33.73 -3.35 14.19
C ILE A 782 -32.91 -2.56 13.17
N GLU A 783 -33.32 -1.31 12.93
CA GLU A 783 -32.38 -0.29 12.52
C GLU A 783 -31.29 -0.34 13.57
N LEU A 784 -30.09 -0.72 13.14
CA LEU A 784 -28.88 -0.40 13.86
C LEU A 784 -29.01 1.07 14.26
N GLN A 785 -29.22 1.31 15.54
CA GLN A 785 -29.40 2.65 16.09
C GLN A 785 -28.12 3.40 15.78
N LYS A 786 -28.20 4.39 14.89
CA LYS A 786 -27.02 5.11 14.40
C LYS A 786 -27.04 6.51 14.96
N LEU A 787 -26.01 6.83 15.75
CA LEU A 787 -25.59 8.20 15.97
C LEU A 787 -24.91 8.72 14.68
N HIS A 788 -25.53 9.67 13.99
CA HIS A 788 -24.93 10.34 12.84
C HIS A 788 -24.53 11.76 13.23
N ILE A 789 -23.28 12.11 12.93
CA ILE A 789 -22.72 13.44 13.20
C ILE A 789 -22.13 13.99 11.91
N HIS A 790 -22.53 15.19 11.53
CA HIS A 790 -21.98 15.90 10.38
C HIS A 790 -21.92 17.41 10.64
N PRO A 791 -20.87 18.12 10.21
CA PRO A 791 -19.63 17.59 9.65
C PRO A 791 -18.74 16.99 10.76
N LEU A 792 -17.85 16.05 10.41
CA LEU A 792 -16.88 15.48 11.35
C LEU A 792 -15.70 16.44 11.63
N VAL A 793 -15.53 17.45 10.78
CA VAL A 793 -14.61 18.59 10.96
C VAL A 793 -15.44 19.86 10.93
N PHE A 794 -15.49 20.59 12.02
CA PHE A 794 -16.36 21.77 12.15
C PHE A 794 -15.74 22.81 13.08
N LYS A 795 -16.25 24.04 13.04
CA LYS A 795 -15.77 25.13 13.90
C LYS A 795 -16.59 25.22 15.20
N ASN A 796 -17.89 25.51 15.08
CA ASN A 796 -18.75 25.79 16.24
C ASN A 796 -20.06 24.99 16.28
N GLU A 797 -20.45 24.35 15.18
CA GLU A 797 -21.76 23.70 15.05
C GLU A 797 -21.61 22.34 14.39
N LEU A 798 -22.30 21.35 14.95
CA LEU A 798 -22.44 20.02 14.37
C LEU A 798 -23.92 19.61 14.38
N PHE A 799 -24.32 18.91 13.33
CA PHE A 799 -25.63 18.31 13.20
C PHE A 799 -25.60 16.89 13.76
N ILE A 800 -26.54 16.62 14.65
CA ILE A 800 -26.73 15.32 15.28
C ILE A 800 -28.04 14.76 14.78
N ILE A 801 -27.99 13.53 14.29
CA ILE A 801 -29.18 12.74 14.01
C ILE A 801 -29.04 11.47 14.85
N THR A 802 -29.96 11.30 15.80
CA THR A 802 -30.13 10.07 16.58
C THR A 802 -31.41 9.38 16.12
N SER A 803 -31.44 8.05 16.17
CA SER A 803 -32.63 7.24 15.85
C SER A 803 -33.62 7.11 17.03
N GLN A 804 -33.26 7.64 18.21
CA GLN A 804 -34.08 7.71 19.42
C GLN A 804 -33.65 8.92 20.26
N SER A 805 -34.53 9.39 21.15
CA SER A 805 -34.20 10.48 22.08
C SER A 805 -33.14 10.07 23.10
N GLU A 806 -31.96 10.67 23.04
CA GLU A 806 -30.80 10.27 23.83
C GLU A 806 -29.98 11.46 24.34
N GLU A 807 -29.27 11.26 25.45
CA GLU A 807 -28.28 12.19 25.96
C GLU A 807 -26.88 11.87 25.40
N LEU A 808 -26.20 12.88 24.85
CA LEU A 808 -24.85 12.75 24.32
C LEU A 808 -23.83 13.46 25.22
N GLN A 809 -22.70 12.79 25.42
CA GLN A 809 -21.53 13.30 26.14
C GLN A 809 -20.35 13.45 25.19
N MET A 810 -19.67 14.58 25.28
CA MET A 810 -18.42 14.87 24.57
C MET A 810 -17.25 14.72 25.52
N PHE A 811 -16.27 13.93 25.12
CA PHE A 811 -15.04 13.68 25.84
C PHE A 811 -13.86 14.29 25.10
N ASP A 812 -12.87 14.77 25.84
CA ASP A 812 -11.52 14.94 25.30
C ASP A 812 -10.82 13.57 25.14
N ILE A 813 -9.66 13.56 24.50
CA ILE A 813 -8.86 12.35 24.28
C ILE A 813 -8.34 11.69 25.58
N THR A 814 -8.43 12.38 26.72
CA THR A 814 -8.07 11.84 28.04
C THR A 814 -9.24 11.14 28.73
N GLY A 815 -10.44 11.20 28.14
CA GLY A 815 -11.66 10.61 28.68
C GLY A 815 -12.40 11.53 29.66
N ARG A 816 -12.05 12.81 29.75
CA ARG A 816 -12.80 13.80 30.56
C ARG A 816 -13.99 14.34 29.76
N ILE A 817 -15.16 14.42 30.41
CA ILE A 817 -16.35 15.05 29.81
C ILE A 817 -16.15 16.56 29.72
N ILE A 818 -16.25 17.10 28.51
CA ILE A 818 -16.07 18.52 28.18
C ILE A 818 -17.41 19.22 27.90
N SER A 819 -18.39 18.49 27.37
CA SER A 819 -19.74 19.01 27.13
C SER A 819 -20.78 17.89 27.14
N GLN A 820 -22.03 18.20 27.45
CA GLN A 820 -23.13 17.25 27.50
C GLN A 820 -24.43 17.93 27.06
N THR A 821 -25.24 17.24 26.26
CA THR A 821 -26.59 17.70 25.89
C THR A 821 -27.58 17.35 26.99
N THR A 822 -28.72 18.04 27.13
CA THR A 822 -29.78 17.60 28.07
C THR A 822 -30.55 16.38 27.53
N THR A 823 -31.01 16.43 26.28
CA THR A 823 -31.58 15.31 25.50
C THR A 823 -31.67 15.74 24.04
N VAL A 824 -31.11 14.97 23.12
CA VAL A 824 -31.24 15.13 21.67
C VAL A 824 -32.46 14.32 21.22
N PRO A 825 -33.51 14.94 20.65
CA PRO A 825 -34.68 14.22 20.15
C PRO A 825 -34.34 13.39 18.90
N ASP A 826 -35.19 12.41 18.57
CA ASP A 826 -35.17 11.60 17.33
C ASP A 826 -35.49 12.44 16.08
N LYS A 827 -34.62 13.40 15.80
CA LYS A 827 -34.61 14.31 14.64
C LYS A 827 -33.27 15.05 14.59
N MET A 828 -32.97 15.63 13.43
CA MET A 828 -31.79 16.48 13.26
C MET A 828 -31.79 17.64 14.26
N THR A 829 -30.75 17.71 15.08
CA THR A 829 -30.55 18.73 16.11
C THR A 829 -29.18 19.38 15.92
N ILE A 830 -29.10 20.70 16.09
CA ILE A 830 -27.85 21.43 16.04
C ILE A 830 -27.27 21.52 17.44
N TRP A 831 -26.07 20.98 17.64
CA TRP A 831 -25.31 21.18 18.87
C TRP A 831 -24.27 22.27 18.63
N ARG A 832 -24.52 23.43 19.23
CA ARG A 832 -23.60 24.58 19.22
C ARG A 832 -22.63 24.45 20.38
N LEU A 833 -21.34 24.39 20.07
CA LEU A 833 -20.28 24.28 21.07
C LEU A 833 -19.55 25.62 21.17
N PRO A 834 -19.70 26.35 22.29
CA PRO A 834 -19.02 27.63 22.47
C PRO A 834 -17.52 27.42 22.74
N GLN A 835 -16.68 28.00 21.86
CA GLN A 835 -15.23 28.19 22.01
C GLN A 835 -14.44 27.03 22.64
N LEU A 836 -14.66 25.81 22.14
CA LEU A 836 -13.77 24.70 22.46
C LEU A 836 -12.44 24.84 21.69
N PRO A 837 -11.30 24.48 22.28
CA PRO A 837 -10.02 24.46 21.58
C PRO A 837 -10.07 23.59 20.31
N THR A 838 -9.31 23.98 19.28
CA THR A 838 -9.03 23.13 18.12
C THR A 838 -8.44 21.80 18.60
N GLY A 839 -9.08 20.68 18.26
CA GLY A 839 -8.70 19.38 18.82
C GLY A 839 -9.61 18.24 18.37
N ILE A 840 -9.25 17.01 18.79
CA ILE A 840 -10.05 15.81 18.57
C ILE A 840 -10.90 15.55 19.81
N TYR A 841 -12.18 15.27 19.60
CA TYR A 841 -13.15 14.96 20.65
C TYR A 841 -13.92 13.69 20.30
N ILE A 842 -14.44 13.03 21.33
CA ILE A 842 -15.23 11.81 21.20
C ILE A 842 -16.64 12.12 21.68
N ILE A 843 -17.66 11.89 20.85
CA ILE A 843 -19.06 11.98 21.26
C ILE A 843 -19.59 10.56 21.46
N LYS A 844 -20.27 10.33 22.58
CA LYS A 844 -20.85 9.03 22.95
C LYS A 844 -22.27 9.21 23.50
N GLY A 845 -23.17 8.29 23.16
CA GLY A 845 -24.49 8.18 23.79
C GLY A 845 -24.43 7.57 25.20
N VAL A 846 -25.24 8.12 26.11
CA VAL A 846 -25.30 7.68 27.52
C VAL A 846 -26.10 6.39 27.68
N LYS A 847 -27.20 6.23 26.94
CA LYS A 847 -28.10 5.06 27.00
C LYS A 847 -27.68 3.96 26.02
N PHE A 848 -27.12 4.35 24.88
CA PHE A 848 -26.70 3.53 23.76
C PHE A 848 -25.27 3.94 23.41
N PRO A 849 -24.26 3.08 23.64
CA PRO A 849 -22.84 3.46 23.65
C PRO A 849 -22.22 3.67 22.25
N ASP A 850 -23.01 4.20 21.32
CA ASP A 850 -22.59 4.50 19.96
C ASP A 850 -21.63 5.71 19.99
N THR A 851 -20.42 5.53 19.42
CA THR A 851 -19.31 6.48 19.58
C THR A 851 -18.88 7.06 18.24
N ARG A 852 -18.62 8.37 18.19
CA ARG A 852 -18.12 9.08 17.01
C ARG A 852 -16.94 9.99 17.38
N VAL A 853 -15.93 9.98 16.53
CA VAL A 853 -14.76 10.88 16.64
C VAL A 853 -15.01 12.11 15.77
N ILE A 854 -14.75 13.28 16.33
CA ILE A 854 -14.92 14.58 15.66
C ILE A 854 -13.67 15.45 15.85
N LYS A 855 -13.46 16.41 14.95
CA LYS A 855 -12.36 17.38 15.01
C LYS A 855 -12.91 18.80 14.97
N ILE A 856 -12.51 19.62 15.94
CA ILE A 856 -12.74 21.05 15.92
C ILE A 856 -11.59 21.72 15.17
N SER A 857 -11.87 22.45 14.10
CA SER A 857 -10.90 23.20 13.29
C SER A 857 -10.85 24.70 13.69
N PRO A 858 -9.75 25.43 13.40
CA PRO A 858 -9.58 26.84 13.80
C PRO A 858 -10.69 27.82 13.36
#